data_AF-A0A922LQ38-F1
#
_entry.id   AF-A0A922LQ38-F1
#
_cell.length_a   1.000
_cell.length_b   1.000
_cell.length_c   1.000
_cell.angle_alpha   90.00
_cell.angle_beta   90.00
_cell.angle_gamma   90.00
#
_symmetry.space_group_name_H-M   'P 1'
#
loop_
_entity.id
_entity.type
_entity.pdbx_description
1 polymer ?
#
loop_
_entity_poly.entity_id
_entity_poly.type
_entity_poly.pdbx_seq_one_letter_code
_entity_poly.pdbx_strand_id
1 'polypeptide(L)'
;MWIRVSSRYLFCRRYRKIHMQTDCSKVDSDVFSNFFPYFFIRSIANQECKKLVAELFIPYSIPASTNFEVQQDRRQRRFSFECSVHEPLSVFFTRLISSINGQYLKGRSISTNNRVYLATKANLVCKSTDGSTALTEFSNDKTLEDCFLSDSTDNNASKPYQLLLQINFSMHDYPEKNTLLVYVVQRNPAHLIQCRLNTIPMVGCPVVPLLEGENICLTNSEFLWFVGQSKKWPDKPCHKGFLFIPTEDHVGLSIQLKVRVRDIKGMAGVPFGTNKFFDPYGQPIECKSPVLIAPNQVFHQQRYKWIENNQLDSQHLRVVSYNILAEMYARSDFARAHIFKHCPEACISSAYRLPLILRELFSYQSDFICLQEVDRWVYDKYLLNALRSHRNMDGIFLAKRAVITDPNDPAKVKVDTEKEKGEGCAIFYRRARFELVSKCGLPSILHYASTVPFLSTMLNNFNSTTLSCSSTGHSFSEENTETHIQKSLSQCLISGIFREKSTTSQSPLLIVSNAHFYFHPSASPIRIIQARTVHYYLSKLAMDYRQSDKQTLDADYHLNIKPIPIVFCGDINQCPGSDVYTALTQGDGCPSDEEVAYQPIFESAYVNNPPEFTNWVPGFHNVLDVILYNTDSDLKCIHVLPIDPLEKIQELLIQLINENGQIVQDSSELGLPNAYFPSDHIALVADFSWDSLEHTSE
;
A
#
# COMPACT_ATOMS: atom_id res chain seq x y z
N MET A 1 -32.13 7.35 -29.01
CA MET A 1 -31.25 7.97 -28.00
C MET A 1 -31.10 6.97 -26.85
N TRP A 2 -29.91 6.40 -26.70
CA TRP A 2 -29.66 5.14 -26.02
C TRP A 2 -29.87 5.21 -24.50
N ILE A 3 -30.60 4.22 -23.99
CA ILE A 3 -30.86 3.97 -22.57
C ILE A 3 -29.51 3.59 -21.91
N ARG A 4 -28.89 4.51 -21.17
CA ARG A 4 -27.76 4.17 -20.27
C ARG A 4 -28.32 3.43 -19.04
N VAL A 5 -28.57 2.14 -19.19
CA VAL A 5 -28.71 1.25 -18.03
C VAL A 5 -27.33 1.11 -17.40
N SER A 6 -27.19 1.45 -16.12
CA SER A 6 -25.93 1.29 -15.37
C SER A 6 -25.44 -0.17 -15.48
N SER A 7 -24.16 -0.38 -15.80
CA SER A 7 -23.54 -1.71 -15.87
C SER A 7 -23.77 -2.53 -14.59
N ARG A 8 -23.83 -1.85 -13.45
CA ARG A 8 -24.15 -2.39 -12.12
C ARG A 8 -25.57 -2.97 -12.04
N TYR A 9 -26.55 -2.33 -12.65
CA TYR A 9 -27.96 -2.76 -12.62
C TYR A 9 -28.19 -4.09 -13.35
N LEU A 10 -27.57 -4.26 -14.53
CA LEU A 10 -27.68 -5.50 -15.30
C LEU A 10 -27.06 -6.69 -14.56
N PHE A 11 -25.94 -6.46 -13.86
CA PHE A 11 -25.32 -7.46 -13.00
C PHE A 11 -26.23 -7.81 -11.81
N CYS A 12 -26.70 -6.82 -11.03
CA CYS A 12 -27.57 -7.08 -9.88
C CYS A 12 -28.88 -7.80 -10.25
N ARG A 13 -29.47 -7.46 -11.40
CA ARG A 13 -30.68 -8.14 -11.90
C ARG A 13 -30.43 -9.60 -12.29
N ARG A 14 -29.23 -9.95 -12.75
CA ARG A 14 -28.88 -11.34 -13.12
C ARG A 14 -28.28 -12.14 -11.96
N TYR A 15 -27.56 -11.51 -11.05
CA TYR A 15 -27.19 -12.08 -9.75
C TYR A 15 -28.44 -12.61 -9.04
N ARG A 16 -29.54 -11.83 -9.03
CA ARG A 16 -30.86 -12.29 -8.57
C ARG A 16 -31.33 -13.55 -9.31
N LYS A 17 -31.30 -13.58 -10.65
CA LYS A 17 -31.75 -14.73 -11.46
C LYS A 17 -30.92 -16.00 -11.27
N ILE A 18 -29.62 -15.87 -11.05
CA ILE A 18 -28.68 -17.01 -10.97
C ILE A 18 -28.62 -17.58 -9.57
N HIS A 19 -28.66 -16.72 -8.54
CA HIS A 19 -28.39 -17.13 -7.17
C HIS A 19 -29.62 -17.19 -6.27
N MET A 20 -30.81 -16.78 -6.71
CA MET A 20 -32.01 -16.79 -5.87
C MET A 20 -33.31 -17.17 -6.58
N GLN A 21 -33.87 -18.32 -6.17
CA GLN A 21 -35.30 -18.63 -6.20
C GLN A 21 -35.83 -18.36 -4.79
N THR A 22 -36.50 -17.22 -4.55
CA THR A 22 -37.17 -16.99 -3.26
C THR A 22 -38.60 -16.49 -3.44
N ASP A 23 -39.47 -17.13 -2.67
CA ASP A 23 -40.91 -16.95 -2.55
C ASP A 23 -41.21 -15.56 -1.96
N CYS A 24 -41.78 -14.64 -2.77
CA CYS A 24 -42.30 -13.37 -2.27
C CYS A 24 -43.76 -13.59 -1.83
N SER A 25 -43.96 -14.01 -0.58
CA SER A 25 -45.31 -14.07 0.01
C SER A 25 -45.85 -12.65 0.26
N LYS A 26 -46.89 -12.29 -0.52
CA LYS A 26 -47.93 -11.26 -0.29
C LYS A 26 -47.49 -9.97 0.44
N VAL A 27 -46.88 -9.05 -0.32
CA VAL A 27 -47.04 -7.61 -0.09
C VAL A 27 -48.41 -7.22 -0.69
N ASP A 28 -49.16 -6.31 -0.06
CA ASP A 28 -50.44 -5.82 -0.59
C ASP A 28 -50.28 -5.43 -2.07
N SER A 29 -50.91 -6.20 -2.96
CA SER A 29 -50.31 -6.63 -4.24
C SER A 29 -50.20 -5.57 -5.33
N ASP A 30 -50.76 -4.38 -5.14
CA ASP A 30 -50.97 -3.47 -6.26
C ASP A 30 -50.08 -2.21 -6.24
N VAL A 31 -49.46 -1.86 -5.11
CA VAL A 31 -48.69 -0.59 -5.00
C VAL A 31 -47.18 -0.76 -5.22
N PHE A 32 -46.62 -1.93 -4.86
CA PHE A 32 -45.16 -2.15 -4.83
C PHE A 32 -44.66 -3.37 -5.64
N SER A 33 -45.43 -3.82 -6.64
CA SER A 33 -45.18 -5.03 -7.45
C SER A 33 -43.81 -5.07 -8.17
N ASN A 34 -43.10 -3.95 -8.30
CA ASN A 34 -41.76 -3.83 -8.89
C ASN A 34 -40.62 -3.65 -7.86
N PHE A 35 -40.81 -4.08 -6.62
CA PHE A 35 -39.83 -3.95 -5.52
C PHE A 35 -38.48 -4.65 -5.83
N PHE A 36 -37.37 -3.94 -5.60
CA PHE A 36 -36.02 -4.50 -5.64
C PHE A 36 -35.48 -4.61 -4.20
N PRO A 37 -35.35 -5.83 -3.64
CA PRO A 37 -35.21 -6.03 -2.21
C PRO A 37 -33.75 -5.91 -1.72
N TYR A 38 -32.94 -5.03 -2.30
CA TYR A 38 -31.53 -4.91 -1.95
C TYR A 38 -31.11 -3.47 -1.68
N PHE A 39 -30.29 -3.32 -0.66
CA PHE A 39 -29.64 -2.07 -0.26
C PHE A 39 -28.13 -2.29 -0.39
N PHE A 40 -27.57 -1.86 -1.52
CA PHE A 40 -26.14 -2.04 -1.77
C PHE A 40 -25.32 -0.99 -1.06
N ILE A 41 -24.22 -1.37 -0.43
CA ILE A 41 -23.35 -0.47 0.31
C ILE A 41 -21.93 -0.53 -0.27
N ARG A 42 -21.36 0.63 -0.58
CA ARG A 42 -19.99 0.77 -1.11
C ARG A 42 -19.15 1.63 -0.21
N SER A 43 -17.97 1.18 0.20
CA SER A 43 -16.98 2.12 0.72
C SER A 43 -16.40 2.94 -0.44
N ILE A 44 -16.48 4.26 -0.34
CA ILE A 44 -15.67 5.19 -1.12
C ILE A 44 -14.47 5.50 -0.20
N ALA A 45 -13.31 4.97 -0.55
CA ALA A 45 -12.07 5.46 0.02
C ALA A 45 -11.69 6.74 -0.75
N ASN A 46 -11.93 7.90 -0.15
CA ASN A 46 -11.23 9.13 -0.50
C ASN A 46 -10.46 9.59 0.75
N GLN A 47 -9.32 10.24 0.55
CA GLN A 47 -8.26 10.47 1.56
C GLN A 47 -8.70 11.10 2.90
N GLU A 48 -9.94 11.58 3.06
CA GLU A 48 -10.43 12.19 4.30
C GLU A 48 -11.82 11.69 4.78
N CYS A 49 -12.49 10.79 4.07
CA CYS A 49 -13.81 10.28 4.48
C CYS A 49 -14.10 8.91 3.84
N LYS A 50 -14.34 7.86 4.66
CA LYS A 50 -15.02 6.66 4.17
C LYS A 50 -16.50 7.01 3.99
N LYS A 51 -16.99 7.05 2.74
CA LYS A 51 -18.42 7.29 2.44
C LYS A 51 -19.08 6.01 1.96
N LEU A 52 -20.28 5.73 2.44
CA LEU A 52 -21.13 4.64 1.96
C LEU A 52 -22.10 5.16 0.91
N VAL A 53 -22.14 4.57 -0.30
CA VAL A 53 -23.24 4.85 -1.26
C VAL A 53 -24.25 3.74 -1.24
N ALA A 54 -25.49 4.12 -0.92
CA ALA A 54 -26.64 3.25 -0.90
C ALA A 54 -27.54 3.43 -2.13
N GLU A 55 -27.85 2.35 -2.86
CA GLU A 55 -28.78 2.38 -4.00
C GLU A 55 -30.14 1.77 -3.65
N LEU A 56 -31.21 2.57 -3.68
CA LEU A 56 -32.60 2.15 -3.44
C LEU A 56 -33.42 2.26 -4.75
N PHE A 57 -34.20 1.24 -5.08
CA PHE A 57 -35.14 1.27 -6.21
C PHE A 57 -36.58 1.29 -5.67
N ILE A 58 -37.34 2.28 -6.09
CA ILE A 58 -38.73 2.46 -5.68
C ILE A 58 -39.68 2.09 -6.84
N PRO A 59 -40.77 1.34 -6.60
CA PRO A 59 -41.72 0.94 -7.64
C PRO A 59 -42.41 2.10 -8.38
N TYR A 60 -42.82 1.81 -9.62
CA TYR A 60 -43.70 2.63 -10.45
C TYR A 60 -45.17 2.40 -10.05
N SER A 61 -46.02 3.43 -10.18
CA SER A 61 -47.41 3.47 -9.69
C SER A 61 -48.40 2.54 -10.42
N ILE A 62 -49.26 1.89 -9.60
CA ILE A 62 -50.71 1.58 -9.68
C ILE A 62 -51.31 0.96 -10.98
N PRO A 63 -51.98 -0.21 -10.93
CA PRO A 63 -52.85 -0.73 -11.99
C PRO A 63 -54.09 0.14 -12.22
N ALA A 64 -54.53 0.26 -13.47
CA ALA A 64 -55.60 1.16 -13.95
C ALA A 64 -57.03 0.90 -13.42
N SER A 65 -57.24 0.13 -12.34
CA SER A 65 -58.57 -0.16 -11.78
C SER A 65 -59.08 0.88 -10.76
N THR A 66 -58.27 1.89 -10.42
CA THR A 66 -58.71 3.02 -9.60
C THR A 66 -58.60 4.30 -10.43
N ASN A 67 -59.71 5.01 -10.66
CA ASN A 67 -59.82 6.25 -11.44
C ASN A 67 -58.83 7.36 -11.00
N PHE A 68 -57.58 7.26 -11.42
CA PHE A 68 -56.52 8.24 -11.20
C PHE A 68 -55.74 8.46 -12.51
N GLU A 69 -55.79 9.68 -13.04
CA GLU A 69 -54.83 10.13 -14.05
C GLU A 69 -53.57 10.67 -13.36
N VAL A 70 -52.42 10.05 -13.61
CA VAL A 70 -51.10 10.58 -13.26
C VAL A 70 -50.28 10.68 -14.55
N GLN A 71 -49.67 11.86 -14.80
CA GLN A 71 -48.78 12.08 -15.93
C GLN A 71 -47.59 11.09 -15.94
N GLN A 72 -47.36 10.44 -17.08
CA GLN A 72 -46.31 9.44 -17.30
C GLN A 72 -44.89 10.02 -17.12
N ASP A 73 -44.14 9.56 -16.11
CA ASP A 73 -42.67 9.67 -16.06
C ASP A 73 -42.06 8.25 -16.09
N ARG A 74 -41.43 7.88 -17.22
CA ARG A 74 -40.95 6.50 -17.51
C ARG A 74 -39.63 6.13 -16.81
N ARG A 75 -39.16 6.88 -15.81
CA ARG A 75 -37.85 6.66 -15.17
C ARG A 75 -37.98 5.99 -13.80
N GLN A 76 -37.47 4.76 -13.66
CA GLN A 76 -37.23 4.15 -12.34
C GLN A 76 -36.29 5.05 -11.53
N ARG A 77 -36.67 5.44 -10.32
CA ARG A 77 -35.88 6.34 -9.47
C ARG A 77 -34.82 5.54 -8.73
N ARG A 78 -33.54 5.79 -9.04
CA ARG A 78 -32.38 5.33 -8.27
C ARG A 78 -32.07 6.40 -7.23
N PHE A 79 -32.09 6.05 -5.95
CA PHE A 79 -31.61 6.93 -4.89
C PHE A 79 -30.19 6.55 -4.55
N SER A 80 -29.28 7.53 -4.51
CA SER A 80 -27.90 7.34 -4.06
C SER A 80 -27.73 8.16 -2.77
N PHE A 81 -27.51 7.50 -1.64
CA PHE A 81 -27.28 8.18 -0.35
C PHE A 81 -25.82 8.08 0.02
N GLU A 82 -25.16 9.19 0.35
CA GLU A 82 -23.84 9.18 0.97
C GLU A 82 -24.00 9.09 2.50
N CYS A 83 -23.33 8.15 3.16
CA CYS A 83 -23.29 8.02 4.62
C CYS A 83 -21.84 8.02 5.11
N SER A 84 -21.53 8.73 6.18
CA SER A 84 -20.19 8.66 6.78
C SER A 84 -20.04 7.37 7.59
N VAL A 85 -18.85 6.78 7.64
CA VAL A 85 -18.60 5.60 8.51
C VAL A 85 -18.67 5.90 9.99
N HIS A 86 -18.51 7.17 10.37
CA HIS A 86 -18.62 7.61 11.76
C HIS A 86 -20.03 8.13 12.07
N GLU A 87 -20.96 8.07 11.11
CA GLU A 87 -22.34 8.50 11.29
C GLU A 87 -23.13 7.44 12.07
N PRO A 88 -23.72 7.78 13.23
CA PRO A 88 -24.62 6.88 13.93
C PRO A 88 -25.84 6.53 13.08
N LEU A 89 -26.35 5.30 13.23
CA LEU A 89 -27.52 4.81 12.49
C LEU A 89 -28.74 5.72 12.62
N SER A 90 -28.97 6.32 13.78
CA SER A 90 -30.04 7.32 14.01
C SER A 90 -29.97 8.52 13.05
N VAL A 91 -28.77 9.09 12.86
CA VAL A 91 -28.55 10.23 11.97
C VAL A 91 -28.73 9.80 10.51
N PHE A 92 -28.16 8.64 10.17
CA PHE A 92 -28.30 8.04 8.84
C PHE A 92 -29.77 7.79 8.47
N PHE A 93 -30.56 7.16 9.36
CA PHE A 93 -31.98 6.87 9.12
C PHE A 93 -32.82 8.13 8.95
N THR A 94 -32.54 9.17 9.74
CA THR A 94 -33.25 10.46 9.62
C THR A 94 -33.02 11.08 8.24
N ARG A 95 -31.76 11.09 7.77
CA ARG A 95 -31.42 11.56 6.42
C ARG A 95 -32.02 10.70 5.33
N LEU A 96 -31.99 9.37 5.49
CA LEU A 96 -32.57 8.41 4.56
C LEU A 96 -34.07 8.68 4.36
N ILE A 97 -34.83 8.77 5.46
CA ILE A 97 -36.27 9.05 5.45
C ILE A 97 -36.55 10.41 4.80
N SER A 98 -35.84 11.45 5.22
CA SER A 98 -36.00 12.81 4.68
C SER A 98 -35.75 12.86 3.18
N SER A 99 -34.69 12.19 2.70
CA SER A 99 -34.34 12.15 1.29
C SER A 99 -35.35 11.35 0.45
N ILE A 100 -35.82 10.20 0.95
CA ILE A 100 -36.90 9.42 0.31
C ILE A 100 -38.15 10.31 0.16
N ASN A 101 -38.62 10.89 1.25
CA ASN A 101 -39.85 11.69 1.26
C ASN A 101 -39.71 12.97 0.41
N GLY A 102 -38.58 13.69 0.52
CA GLY A 102 -38.34 14.90 -0.28
C GLY A 102 -38.39 14.63 -1.79
N GLN A 103 -37.91 13.47 -2.23
CA GLN A 103 -37.96 13.06 -3.63
C GLN A 103 -39.34 12.56 -4.08
N TYR A 104 -40.12 11.97 -3.19
CA TYR A 104 -41.52 11.66 -3.45
C TYR A 104 -42.35 12.93 -3.63
N LEU A 105 -42.09 13.94 -2.81
CA LEU A 105 -42.87 15.19 -2.77
C LEU A 105 -42.40 16.23 -3.80
N LYS A 106 -41.14 16.19 -4.25
CA LYS A 106 -40.54 17.17 -5.19
C LYS A 106 -40.89 18.64 -4.85
N GLY A 107 -40.91 19.00 -3.57
CA GLY A 107 -41.24 20.35 -3.10
C GLY A 107 -42.74 20.72 -3.11
N ARG A 108 -43.65 19.75 -3.31
CA ARG A 108 -45.10 19.97 -3.24
C ARG A 108 -45.60 19.78 -1.80
N SER A 109 -46.57 20.59 -1.39
CA SER A 109 -47.34 20.37 -0.16
C SER A 109 -48.35 19.23 -0.34
N ILE A 110 -48.54 18.44 0.71
CA ILE A 110 -49.50 17.32 0.72
C ILE A 110 -50.87 17.89 1.10
N SER A 111 -51.87 17.74 0.24
CA SER A 111 -53.27 18.04 0.57
C SER A 111 -53.93 16.84 1.25
N THR A 112 -54.95 17.06 2.08
CA THR A 112 -55.73 16.05 2.82
C THR A 112 -56.39 14.96 1.97
N ASN A 113 -56.43 15.11 0.64
CA ASN A 113 -56.98 14.13 -0.29
C ASN A 113 -55.92 13.24 -0.99
N ASN A 114 -54.62 13.44 -0.73
CA ASN A 114 -53.55 12.72 -1.40
C ASN A 114 -53.23 11.39 -0.68
N ARG A 115 -53.53 10.26 -1.33
CA ARG A 115 -53.13 8.92 -0.86
C ARG A 115 -51.64 8.66 -1.14
N VAL A 116 -50.76 9.26 -0.33
CA VAL A 116 -49.30 9.14 -0.47
C VAL A 116 -48.72 8.36 0.71
N TYR A 117 -47.90 7.36 0.42
CA TYR A 117 -47.10 6.66 1.43
C TYR A 117 -45.80 7.42 1.69
N LEU A 118 -45.55 7.78 2.94
CA LEU A 118 -44.31 8.41 3.38
C LEU A 118 -43.50 7.43 4.24
N ALA A 119 -42.18 7.45 4.07
CA ALA A 119 -41.28 6.74 4.97
C ALA A 119 -41.39 7.36 6.37
N THR A 120 -41.59 6.54 7.39
CA THR A 120 -41.82 6.97 8.77
C THR A 120 -40.77 6.46 9.74
N LYS A 121 -40.23 5.27 9.51
CA LYS A 121 -39.20 4.66 10.34
C LYS A 121 -38.26 3.81 9.50
N ALA A 122 -36.97 3.80 9.83
CA ALA A 122 -35.99 2.91 9.24
C ALA A 122 -35.16 2.26 10.35
N ASN A 123 -34.91 0.96 10.24
CA ASN A 123 -34.17 0.14 11.21
C ASN A 123 -33.23 -0.81 10.47
N LEU A 124 -32.11 -1.17 11.09
CA LEU A 124 -31.21 -2.23 10.61
C LEU A 124 -31.31 -3.44 11.53
N VAL A 125 -31.56 -4.62 10.97
CA VAL A 125 -31.69 -5.87 11.72
C VAL A 125 -30.79 -6.96 11.15
N CYS A 126 -30.34 -7.91 11.98
CA CYS A 126 -29.69 -9.14 11.52
C CYS A 126 -30.64 -10.34 11.63
N LYS A 127 -30.53 -11.25 10.65
CA LYS A 127 -31.25 -12.52 10.59
C LYS A 127 -30.25 -13.67 10.60
N SER A 128 -30.35 -14.59 11.55
CA SER A 128 -29.51 -15.79 11.58
C SER A 128 -29.79 -16.70 10.38
N THR A 129 -28.75 -17.32 9.81
CA THR A 129 -28.89 -18.26 8.67
C THR A 129 -29.14 -19.71 9.08
N ASP A 130 -29.16 -20.01 10.39
CA ASP A 130 -29.39 -21.36 10.95
C ASP A 130 -30.87 -21.80 11.00
N GLY A 131 -31.75 -21.10 10.28
CA GLY A 131 -33.18 -21.39 10.25
C GLY A 131 -34.00 -20.75 11.38
N SER A 132 -33.35 -20.04 12.32
CA SER A 132 -34.03 -19.17 13.29
C SER A 132 -34.77 -18.01 12.61
N THR A 133 -36.04 -17.80 12.96
CA THR A 133 -36.84 -16.65 12.51
C THR A 133 -36.63 -15.39 13.34
N ALA A 134 -35.80 -15.42 14.38
CA ALA A 134 -35.55 -14.26 15.24
C ALA A 134 -34.71 -13.19 14.52
N LEU A 135 -35.23 -11.96 14.49
CA LEU A 135 -34.53 -10.77 14.00
C LEU A 135 -34.00 -9.99 15.21
N THR A 136 -32.74 -9.58 15.18
CA THR A 136 -32.17 -8.71 16.21
C THR A 136 -31.89 -7.34 15.62
N GLU A 137 -32.45 -6.29 16.24
CA GLU A 137 -32.26 -4.90 15.81
C GLU A 137 -30.92 -4.35 16.34
N PHE A 138 -30.18 -3.64 15.48
CA PHE A 138 -28.97 -2.95 15.89
C PHE A 138 -29.32 -1.67 16.65
N SER A 139 -28.52 -1.35 17.66
CA SER A 139 -28.68 -0.12 18.41
C SER A 139 -28.36 1.12 17.55
N ASN A 140 -29.12 2.19 17.74
CA ASN A 140 -29.11 3.40 16.90
C ASN A 140 -27.88 4.30 17.06
N ASP A 141 -27.07 4.05 18.10
CA ASP A 141 -25.78 4.68 18.39
C ASP A 141 -24.63 4.03 17.61
N LYS A 142 -24.78 2.77 17.17
CA LYS A 142 -23.81 2.11 16.31
C LYS A 142 -23.73 2.78 14.94
N THR A 143 -22.60 2.62 14.27
CA THR A 143 -22.41 3.01 12.88
C THR A 143 -22.74 1.85 11.93
N LEU A 144 -22.95 2.16 10.65
CA LEU A 144 -23.04 1.11 9.63
C LEU A 144 -21.78 0.24 9.61
N GLU A 145 -20.59 0.81 9.78
CA GLU A 145 -19.31 0.08 9.80
C GLU A 145 -19.23 -0.92 10.98
N ASP A 146 -19.68 -0.55 12.18
CA ASP A 146 -19.75 -1.46 13.34
C ASP A 146 -20.64 -2.68 13.07
N CYS A 147 -21.74 -2.45 12.34
CA CYS A 147 -22.69 -3.50 11.96
C CYS A 147 -22.13 -4.43 10.87
N PHE A 148 -21.12 -3.98 10.10
CA PHE A 148 -20.42 -4.79 9.09
C PHE A 148 -19.17 -5.48 9.60
N LEU A 149 -18.40 -4.87 10.52
CA LEU A 149 -17.13 -5.41 11.02
C LEU A 149 -17.29 -6.46 12.12
N SER A 150 -18.48 -6.54 12.73
CA SER A 150 -18.88 -7.63 13.62
C SER A 150 -18.83 -9.02 12.96
N ASP A 151 -18.71 -9.10 11.63
CA ASP A 151 -18.44 -10.33 10.87
C ASP A 151 -16.97 -10.82 11.01
N SER A 152 -16.03 -10.03 11.55
CA SER A 152 -14.59 -10.27 11.32
C SER A 152 -13.66 -10.30 12.55
N THR A 153 -14.10 -9.88 13.75
CA THR A 153 -13.19 -9.66 14.88
C THR A 153 -13.27 -10.67 16.03
N ASP A 154 -14.21 -11.61 16.02
CA ASP A 154 -14.30 -12.63 17.07
C ASP A 154 -13.94 -14.03 16.54
N ASN A 155 -12.86 -14.60 17.06
CA ASN A 155 -12.42 -15.99 16.85
C ASN A 155 -13.39 -17.04 17.43
N ASN A 156 -14.57 -16.63 17.92
CA ASN A 156 -15.66 -17.51 18.28
C ASN A 156 -16.68 -17.55 17.14
N ALA A 157 -16.59 -18.58 16.29
CA ALA A 157 -17.58 -19.03 15.30
C ALA A 157 -18.87 -18.17 15.22
N SER A 158 -18.78 -16.95 14.67
CA SER A 158 -19.95 -16.10 14.51
C SER A 158 -20.78 -16.71 13.39
N LYS A 159 -21.96 -17.23 13.77
CA LYS A 159 -22.89 -17.85 12.83
C LYS A 159 -23.18 -16.85 11.70
N PRO A 160 -23.25 -17.29 10.44
CA PRO A 160 -23.53 -16.38 9.34
C PRO A 160 -24.88 -15.70 9.57
N TYR A 161 -24.92 -14.37 9.50
CA TYR A 161 -26.15 -13.59 9.59
C TYR A 161 -26.34 -12.73 8.34
N GLN A 162 -27.60 -12.46 8.00
CA GLN A 162 -28.00 -11.58 6.91
C GLN A 162 -28.47 -10.24 7.48
N LEU A 163 -27.85 -9.15 7.03
CA LEU A 163 -28.28 -7.80 7.39
C LEU A 163 -29.47 -7.37 6.53
N LEU A 164 -30.50 -6.79 7.16
CA LEU A 164 -31.73 -6.32 6.53
C LEU A 164 -32.02 -4.89 6.97
N LEU A 165 -32.19 -3.98 6.01
CA LEU A 165 -32.71 -2.63 6.23
C LEU A 165 -34.23 -2.67 6.09
N GLN A 166 -34.92 -2.33 7.17
CA GLN A 166 -36.37 -2.27 7.25
C GLN A 166 -36.80 -0.81 7.16
N ILE A 167 -37.67 -0.47 6.21
CA ILE A 167 -38.25 0.89 6.08
C ILE A 167 -39.76 0.77 6.13
N ASN A 168 -40.36 1.36 7.17
CA ASN A 168 -41.80 1.49 7.29
C ASN A 168 -42.29 2.69 6.51
N PHE A 169 -43.37 2.47 5.76
CA PHE A 169 -44.12 3.50 5.08
C PHE A 169 -45.54 3.54 5.65
N SER A 170 -46.05 4.73 5.93
CA SER A 170 -47.43 4.95 6.37
C SER A 170 -48.14 5.86 5.38
N MET A 171 -49.42 5.59 5.12
CA MET A 171 -50.22 6.47 4.28
C MET A 171 -50.51 7.78 5.03
N HIS A 172 -50.26 8.90 4.38
CA HIS A 172 -50.60 10.23 4.89
C HIS A 172 -52.10 10.28 5.19
N ASP A 173 -52.47 10.84 6.36
CA ASP A 173 -53.84 10.90 6.92
C ASP A 173 -54.48 9.56 7.34
N TYR A 174 -53.81 8.42 7.14
CA TYR A 174 -54.30 7.08 7.49
C TYR A 174 -53.15 6.23 8.05
N PRO A 175 -52.61 6.56 9.24
CA PRO A 175 -51.43 5.93 9.81
C PRO A 175 -51.58 4.42 10.05
N GLU A 176 -52.81 3.94 10.20
CA GLU A 176 -53.17 2.52 10.28
C GLU A 176 -52.88 1.74 8.99
N LYS A 177 -52.80 2.42 7.84
CA LYS A 177 -52.35 1.82 6.58
C LYS A 177 -50.84 1.97 6.45
N ASN A 178 -50.14 0.94 6.89
CA ASN A 178 -48.68 0.86 6.80
C ASN A 178 -48.22 -0.31 5.93
N THR A 179 -47.01 -0.20 5.41
CA THR A 179 -46.31 -1.29 4.72
C THR A 179 -44.84 -1.25 5.11
N LEU A 180 -44.25 -2.44 5.30
CA LEU A 180 -42.84 -2.60 5.59
C LEU A 180 -42.11 -3.05 4.33
N LEU A 181 -41.10 -2.27 3.91
CA LEU A 181 -40.16 -2.69 2.88
C LEU A 181 -38.88 -3.20 3.53
N VAL A 182 -38.50 -4.44 3.20
CA VAL A 182 -37.29 -5.09 3.71
C VAL A 182 -36.26 -5.22 2.60
N TYR A 183 -35.11 -4.62 2.79
CA TYR A 183 -33.99 -4.66 1.86
C TYR A 183 -32.86 -5.48 2.45
N VAL A 184 -32.41 -6.49 1.75
CA VAL A 184 -31.18 -7.20 2.09
C VAL A 184 -30.00 -6.26 1.87
N VAL A 185 -29.24 -6.02 2.92
CA VAL A 185 -28.05 -5.18 2.86
C VAL A 185 -26.90 -6.01 2.29
N GLN A 186 -26.35 -5.57 1.16
CA GLN A 186 -25.22 -6.23 0.52
C GLN A 186 -24.07 -5.26 0.32
N ARG A 187 -22.84 -5.70 0.61
CA ARG A 187 -21.65 -4.99 0.13
C ARG A 187 -21.65 -5.03 -1.40
N ASN A 188 -21.18 -3.96 -2.04
CA ASN A 188 -21.00 -3.98 -3.49
C ASN A 188 -20.16 -5.19 -3.90
N PRO A 189 -20.57 -5.91 -4.96
CA PRO A 189 -19.78 -7.03 -5.46
C PRO A 189 -18.38 -6.54 -5.83
N ALA A 190 -17.41 -7.46 -5.76
CA ALA A 190 -16.09 -7.20 -6.32
C ALA A 190 -16.24 -6.64 -7.73
N HIS A 191 -15.52 -5.58 -8.07
CA HIS A 191 -15.65 -4.92 -9.37
C HIS A 191 -14.29 -4.52 -9.89
N LEU A 192 -13.90 -5.09 -11.02
CA LEU A 192 -12.67 -4.74 -11.72
C LEU A 192 -12.93 -3.60 -12.70
N ILE A 193 -12.55 -2.39 -12.31
CA ILE A 193 -12.74 -1.18 -13.12
C ILE A 193 -11.69 -1.13 -14.22
N GLN A 194 -10.44 -1.45 -13.88
CA GLN A 194 -9.33 -1.42 -14.82
C GLN A 194 -8.36 -2.56 -14.54
N CYS A 195 -7.84 -3.16 -15.61
CA CYS A 195 -6.74 -4.11 -15.54
C CYS A 195 -5.79 -3.86 -16.71
N ARG A 196 -4.49 -3.71 -16.44
CA ARG A 196 -3.47 -3.45 -17.46
C ARG A 196 -2.21 -4.28 -17.20
N LEU A 197 -1.55 -4.71 -18.27
CA LEU A 197 -0.22 -5.32 -18.25
C LEU A 197 0.82 -4.29 -18.76
N ASN A 198 1.12 -3.31 -17.91
CA ASN A 198 2.10 -2.25 -18.21
C ASN A 198 3.51 -2.70 -17.82
N THR A 199 4.04 -3.67 -18.56
CA THR A 199 5.34 -4.28 -18.29
C THR A 199 5.97 -4.77 -19.58
N ILE A 200 7.29 -4.89 -19.59
CA ILE A 200 8.04 -5.62 -20.61
C ILE A 200 8.25 -7.03 -20.05
N PRO A 201 7.51 -8.04 -20.52
CA PRO A 201 7.63 -9.39 -20.00
C PRO A 201 8.97 -9.96 -20.44
N MET A 202 9.74 -10.45 -19.48
CA MET A 202 11.06 -11.03 -19.70
C MET A 202 11.13 -12.43 -19.07
N VAL A 203 11.90 -13.33 -19.68
CA VAL A 203 12.11 -14.67 -19.13
C VAL A 203 12.64 -14.60 -17.69
N GLY A 204 12.01 -15.35 -16.79
CA GLY A 204 12.37 -15.37 -15.37
C GLY A 204 11.95 -14.12 -14.58
N CYS A 205 11.39 -13.09 -15.21
CA CYS A 205 10.91 -11.88 -14.54
C CYS A 205 9.39 -11.95 -14.29
N PRO A 206 8.89 -11.61 -13.10
CA PRO A 206 7.46 -11.64 -12.83
C PRO A 206 6.67 -10.59 -13.62
N VAL A 207 5.59 -11.04 -14.25
CA VAL A 207 4.56 -10.23 -14.92
C VAL A 207 3.41 -10.03 -13.95
N VAL A 208 3.24 -8.80 -13.48
CA VAL A 208 2.23 -8.44 -12.47
C VAL A 208 1.14 -7.58 -13.10
N PRO A 209 -0.15 -7.94 -12.96
CA PRO A 209 -1.24 -7.12 -13.46
C PRO A 209 -1.49 -5.92 -12.55
N LEU A 210 -1.63 -4.73 -13.15
CA LEU A 210 -2.07 -3.53 -12.44
C LEU A 210 -3.60 -3.50 -12.43
N LEU A 211 -4.18 -3.70 -11.24
CA LEU A 211 -5.62 -3.74 -11.02
C LEU A 211 -6.11 -2.45 -10.36
N GLU A 212 -7.25 -1.95 -10.82
CA GLU A 212 -8.02 -0.93 -10.13
C GLU A 212 -9.46 -1.43 -9.99
N GLY A 213 -9.96 -1.43 -8.76
CA GLY A 213 -11.27 -2.00 -8.50
C GLY A 213 -11.70 -1.86 -7.05
N GLU A 214 -12.94 -2.27 -6.81
CA GLU A 214 -13.60 -2.20 -5.50
C GLU A 214 -13.82 -3.61 -4.97
N ASN A 215 -13.58 -3.84 -3.67
CA ASN A 215 -13.90 -5.09 -2.96
C ASN A 215 -13.35 -6.39 -3.57
N ILE A 216 -12.23 -6.30 -4.32
CA ILE A 216 -11.59 -7.47 -4.91
C ILE A 216 -10.74 -8.17 -3.83
N CYS A 217 -10.96 -9.47 -3.66
CA CYS A 217 -10.08 -10.36 -2.92
C CYS A 217 -9.18 -11.09 -3.91
N LEU A 218 -7.90 -10.76 -3.94
CA LEU A 218 -6.94 -11.35 -4.89
C LEU A 218 -6.80 -12.86 -4.70
N THR A 219 -6.78 -13.34 -3.46
CA THR A 219 -6.63 -14.77 -3.14
C THR A 219 -7.83 -15.61 -3.57
N ASN A 220 -9.04 -15.04 -3.53
CA ASN A 220 -10.24 -15.74 -4.00
C ASN A 220 -10.45 -15.56 -5.51
N SER A 221 -9.89 -14.52 -6.11
CA SER A 221 -10.03 -14.25 -7.55
C SER A 221 -9.21 -15.24 -8.38
N GLU A 222 -9.64 -15.47 -9.62
CA GLU A 222 -8.96 -16.37 -10.55
C GLU A 222 -8.28 -15.59 -11.67
N PHE A 223 -7.00 -15.90 -11.89
CA PHE A 223 -6.13 -15.27 -12.88
C PHE A 223 -5.58 -16.35 -13.80
N LEU A 224 -5.97 -16.29 -15.08
CA LEU A 224 -5.62 -17.29 -16.08
C LEU A 224 -4.73 -16.66 -17.15
N TRP A 225 -3.52 -17.19 -17.27
CA TRP A 225 -2.53 -16.68 -18.21
C TRP A 225 -2.41 -17.58 -19.42
N PHE A 226 -2.34 -16.95 -20.59
CA PHE A 226 -2.20 -17.59 -21.89
C PHE A 226 -1.01 -16.98 -22.59
N VAL A 227 -0.20 -17.82 -23.22
CA VAL A 227 0.91 -17.40 -24.07
C VAL A 227 0.71 -18.01 -25.45
N GLY A 228 0.87 -17.21 -26.49
CA GLY A 228 0.66 -17.66 -27.87
C GLY A 228 0.95 -16.58 -28.90
N GLN A 229 0.66 -16.89 -30.17
CA GLN A 229 0.71 -15.88 -31.22
C GLN A 229 -0.41 -14.86 -31.00
N SER A 230 -0.13 -13.57 -31.22
CA SER A 230 -1.14 -12.52 -31.08
C SER A 230 -2.41 -12.89 -31.87
N LYS A 231 -3.58 -12.77 -31.21
CA LYS A 231 -4.91 -13.15 -31.73
C LYS A 231 -5.14 -14.64 -31.97
N LYS A 232 -4.18 -15.52 -31.66
CA LYS A 232 -4.31 -16.98 -31.72
C LYS A 232 -3.88 -17.57 -30.38
N TRP A 233 -4.85 -17.67 -29.49
CA TRP A 233 -4.64 -18.08 -28.10
C TRP A 233 -4.93 -19.57 -27.91
N PRO A 234 -4.14 -20.30 -27.09
CA PRO A 234 -4.45 -21.68 -26.72
C PRO A 234 -5.80 -21.79 -25.97
N ASP A 235 -6.44 -22.96 -26.05
CA ASP A 235 -7.71 -23.21 -25.36
C ASP A 235 -7.55 -23.28 -23.84
N LYS A 236 -6.38 -23.69 -23.35
CA LYS A 236 -6.07 -23.85 -21.94
C LYS A 236 -5.02 -22.82 -21.49
N PRO A 237 -5.14 -22.28 -20.26
CA PRO A 237 -4.13 -21.40 -19.71
C PRO A 237 -2.84 -22.18 -19.43
N CYS A 238 -1.69 -21.56 -19.67
CA CYS A 238 -0.38 -22.10 -19.31
C CYS A 238 -0.05 -21.89 -17.83
N HIS A 239 -0.70 -20.92 -17.18
CA HIS A 239 -0.50 -20.65 -15.75
C HIS A 239 -1.77 -20.14 -15.07
N LYS A 240 -1.90 -20.46 -13.76
CA LYS A 240 -2.95 -19.95 -12.88
C LYS A 240 -2.32 -19.31 -11.65
N GLY A 241 -2.65 -18.06 -11.37
CA GLY A 241 -2.06 -17.31 -10.26
C GLY A 241 -2.05 -15.81 -10.53
N PHE A 242 -1.97 -15.00 -9.47
CA PHE A 242 -2.05 -13.54 -9.57
C PHE A 242 -1.01 -12.94 -10.52
N LEU A 243 0.21 -13.47 -10.50
CA LEU A 243 1.31 -13.10 -11.40
C LEU A 243 1.73 -14.30 -12.24
N PHE A 244 2.53 -14.06 -13.28
CA PHE A 244 3.09 -15.10 -14.15
C PHE A 244 4.57 -14.85 -14.41
N ILE A 245 5.38 -15.90 -14.47
CA ILE A 245 6.82 -15.82 -14.77
C ILE A 245 7.05 -16.51 -16.12
N PRO A 246 7.37 -15.78 -17.20
CA PRO A 246 7.68 -16.37 -18.50
C PRO A 246 8.93 -17.24 -18.46
N THR A 247 9.00 -18.18 -19.40
CA THR A 247 10.09 -19.17 -19.59
C THR A 247 10.66 -19.03 -20.99
N GLU A 248 11.77 -19.70 -21.29
CA GLU A 248 12.42 -19.64 -22.61
C GLU A 248 11.48 -20.01 -23.77
N ASP A 249 10.60 -20.99 -23.59
CA ASP A 249 9.60 -21.40 -24.59
C ASP A 249 8.60 -20.28 -24.97
N HIS A 250 8.51 -19.24 -24.15
CA HIS A 250 7.59 -18.14 -24.35
C HIS A 250 8.19 -16.98 -25.17
N VAL A 251 9.51 -16.97 -25.43
CA VAL A 251 10.19 -15.87 -26.11
C VAL A 251 9.56 -15.57 -27.48
N GLY A 252 9.33 -14.29 -27.75
CA GLY A 252 8.69 -13.80 -28.98
C GLY A 252 7.16 -13.96 -29.01
N LEU A 253 6.54 -14.66 -28.05
CA LEU A 253 5.10 -14.83 -27.97
C LEU A 253 4.43 -13.70 -27.19
N SER A 254 3.12 -13.51 -27.40
CA SER A 254 2.30 -12.54 -26.69
C SER A 254 1.71 -13.15 -25.42
N ILE A 255 1.44 -12.32 -24.40
CA ILE A 255 0.77 -12.72 -23.16
C ILE A 255 -0.67 -12.17 -23.14
N GLN A 256 -1.62 -13.01 -22.76
CA GLN A 256 -3.00 -12.64 -22.43
C GLN A 256 -3.36 -13.10 -21.02
N LEU A 257 -4.05 -12.24 -20.29
CA LEU A 257 -4.61 -12.50 -18.97
C LEU A 257 -6.14 -12.46 -19.03
N LYS A 258 -6.80 -13.43 -18.41
CA LYS A 258 -8.23 -13.43 -18.10
C LYS A 258 -8.42 -13.40 -16.59
N VAL A 259 -9.27 -12.49 -16.10
CA VAL A 259 -9.47 -12.27 -14.66
C VAL A 259 -10.92 -12.44 -14.28
N ARG A 260 -11.18 -13.36 -13.36
CA ARG A 260 -12.49 -13.50 -12.70
C ARG A 260 -12.35 -13.01 -11.28
N VAL A 261 -12.86 -11.80 -11.03
CA VAL A 261 -12.79 -11.19 -9.70
C VAL A 261 -13.82 -11.77 -8.74
N ARG A 262 -13.42 -11.91 -7.49
CA ARG A 262 -14.27 -12.35 -6.38
C ARG A 262 -14.05 -11.47 -5.15
N ASP A 263 -15.05 -11.43 -4.29
CA ASP A 263 -14.92 -10.79 -2.98
C ASP A 263 -14.32 -11.73 -1.93
N ILE A 264 -14.21 -11.25 -0.69
CA ILE A 264 -13.63 -12.00 0.44
C ILE A 264 -14.46 -13.24 0.81
N LYS A 265 -15.76 -13.28 0.46
CA LYS A 265 -16.65 -14.44 0.67
C LYS A 265 -16.62 -15.41 -0.52
N GLY A 266 -15.81 -15.14 -1.54
CA GLY A 266 -15.68 -15.97 -2.75
C GLY A 266 -16.81 -15.76 -3.77
N MET A 267 -17.64 -14.74 -3.59
CA MET A 267 -18.73 -14.44 -4.51
C MET A 267 -18.19 -13.79 -5.79
N ALA A 268 -18.74 -14.20 -6.94
CA ALA A 268 -18.34 -13.67 -8.24
C ALA A 268 -18.66 -12.17 -8.35
N GLY A 269 -17.70 -11.41 -8.86
CA GLY A 269 -17.80 -9.98 -9.10
C GLY A 269 -18.09 -9.59 -10.54
N VAL A 270 -18.03 -8.28 -10.80
CA VAL A 270 -18.12 -7.65 -12.11
C VAL A 270 -16.72 -7.62 -12.73
N PRO A 271 -16.48 -8.32 -13.85
CA PRO A 271 -15.16 -8.36 -14.50
C PRO A 271 -14.90 -7.08 -15.32
N PHE A 272 -13.67 -6.95 -15.81
CA PHE A 272 -13.24 -5.83 -16.65
C PHE A 272 -13.89 -5.89 -18.05
N GLY A 273 -14.20 -4.72 -18.64
CA GLY A 273 -14.68 -4.61 -20.03
C GLY A 273 -16.20 -4.63 -20.23
N THR A 274 -16.65 -4.70 -21.49
CA THR A 274 -18.08 -4.48 -21.84
C THR A 274 -18.98 -5.70 -21.58
N ASN A 275 -20.16 -5.43 -21.00
CA ASN A 275 -21.28 -6.35 -20.72
C ASN A 275 -21.87 -7.11 -21.94
N LYS A 276 -21.25 -7.07 -23.13
CA LYS A 276 -21.85 -7.63 -24.35
C LYS A 276 -21.97 -9.15 -24.31
N PHE A 277 -21.25 -9.83 -23.42
CA PHE A 277 -21.40 -11.26 -23.21
C PHE A 277 -21.29 -11.57 -21.72
N PHE A 278 -22.04 -12.58 -21.28
CA PHE A 278 -22.04 -13.10 -19.90
C PHE A 278 -20.77 -13.90 -19.61
N ASP A 279 -19.61 -13.38 -20.02
CA ASP A 279 -18.32 -13.99 -19.75
C ASP A 279 -17.88 -13.61 -18.33
N PRO A 280 -17.72 -14.57 -17.40
CA PRO A 280 -17.28 -14.29 -16.04
C PRO A 280 -15.83 -13.76 -15.95
N TYR A 281 -15.04 -13.83 -17.02
CA TYR A 281 -13.70 -13.26 -17.11
C TYR A 281 -13.66 -11.89 -17.81
N GLY A 282 -14.78 -11.44 -18.39
CA GLY A 282 -14.87 -10.16 -19.09
C GLY A 282 -13.96 -10.09 -20.32
N GLN A 283 -13.43 -8.90 -20.60
CA GLN A 283 -12.52 -8.68 -21.72
C GLN A 283 -11.11 -9.18 -21.37
N PRO A 284 -10.47 -9.99 -22.24
CA PRO A 284 -9.08 -10.39 -22.04
C PRO A 284 -8.14 -9.19 -22.07
N ILE A 285 -7.11 -9.23 -21.23
CA ILE A 285 -6.09 -8.20 -21.12
C ILE A 285 -4.82 -8.71 -21.79
N GLU A 286 -4.38 -8.04 -22.86
CA GLU A 286 -3.18 -8.43 -23.59
C GLU A 286 -2.01 -7.51 -23.19
N CYS A 287 -0.82 -8.09 -23.05
CA CYS A 287 0.41 -7.32 -22.92
C CYS A 287 0.80 -6.74 -24.27
N LYS A 288 1.25 -5.47 -24.28
CA LYS A 288 1.64 -4.79 -25.53
C LYS A 288 2.96 -5.30 -26.10
N SER A 289 3.85 -5.78 -25.24
CA SER A 289 5.15 -6.32 -25.62
C SER A 289 5.09 -7.84 -25.70
N PRO A 290 5.77 -8.47 -26.68
CA PRO A 290 6.04 -9.90 -26.60
C PRO A 290 7.00 -10.20 -25.44
N VAL A 291 7.11 -11.47 -25.07
CA VAL A 291 8.10 -11.95 -24.12
C VAL A 291 9.49 -11.79 -24.72
N LEU A 292 10.38 -11.12 -24.00
CA LEU A 292 11.77 -10.92 -24.35
C LEU A 292 12.68 -11.81 -23.50
N ILE A 293 13.91 -12.01 -23.96
CA ILE A 293 14.97 -12.55 -23.12
C ILE A 293 15.35 -11.46 -22.11
N ALA A 294 15.51 -11.84 -20.84
CA ALA A 294 15.99 -10.91 -19.82
C ALA A 294 17.46 -10.53 -20.07
N PRO A 295 17.91 -9.33 -19.66
CA PRO A 295 19.33 -8.98 -19.72
C PRO A 295 20.17 -10.00 -18.92
N ASN A 296 21.40 -10.23 -19.38
CA ASN A 296 22.37 -11.09 -18.70
C ASN A 296 22.88 -10.41 -17.41
N GLN A 297 22.17 -10.62 -16.31
CA GLN A 297 22.48 -10.02 -15.00
C GLN A 297 23.46 -10.89 -14.19
N VAL A 298 24.68 -11.11 -14.71
CA VAL A 298 25.69 -12.01 -14.11
C VAL A 298 25.91 -11.74 -12.62
N PHE A 299 26.11 -10.48 -12.23
CA PHE A 299 26.27 -10.06 -10.83
C PHE A 299 25.10 -10.53 -9.94
N HIS A 300 23.86 -10.28 -10.38
CA HIS A 300 22.68 -10.63 -9.61
C HIS A 300 22.48 -12.16 -9.55
N GLN A 301 22.73 -12.86 -10.66
CA GLN A 301 22.65 -14.32 -10.72
C GLN A 301 23.60 -15.00 -9.74
N GLN A 302 24.82 -14.47 -9.56
CA GLN A 302 25.76 -14.97 -8.55
C GLN A 302 25.19 -14.81 -7.14
N ARG A 303 24.60 -13.66 -6.84
CA ARG A 303 23.94 -13.40 -5.56
C ARG A 303 22.74 -14.33 -5.34
N TYR A 304 21.93 -14.59 -6.37
CA TYR A 304 20.80 -15.52 -6.28
C TYR A 304 21.26 -16.95 -5.99
N LYS A 305 22.29 -17.43 -6.70
CA LYS A 305 22.89 -18.75 -6.47
C LYS A 305 23.46 -18.88 -5.06
N TRP A 306 24.08 -17.82 -4.54
CA TRP A 306 24.56 -17.82 -3.15
C TRP A 306 23.40 -18.01 -2.18
N ILE A 307 22.29 -17.28 -2.37
CA ILE A 307 21.09 -17.40 -1.54
C ILE A 307 20.47 -18.80 -1.62
N GLU A 308 20.38 -19.38 -2.82
CA GLU A 308 19.86 -20.72 -3.03
C GLU A 308 20.71 -21.80 -2.33
N ASN A 309 22.03 -21.62 -2.31
CA ASN A 309 22.98 -22.52 -1.66
C ASN A 309 23.09 -22.31 -0.14
N ASN A 310 22.68 -21.15 0.38
CA ASN A 310 22.77 -20.76 1.79
C ASN A 310 21.37 -20.40 2.32
N GLN A 311 20.47 -21.38 2.29
CA GLN A 311 19.13 -21.23 2.85
C GLN A 311 19.20 -21.06 4.36
N LEU A 312 18.51 -20.03 4.85
CA LEU A 312 18.37 -19.80 6.27
C LEU A 312 17.27 -20.67 6.85
N ASP A 313 17.50 -21.19 8.04
CA ASP A 313 16.44 -21.80 8.85
C ASP A 313 15.55 -20.73 9.51
N SER A 314 14.63 -21.17 10.37
CA SER A 314 13.72 -20.27 11.09
C SER A 314 14.38 -19.48 12.21
N GLN A 315 15.63 -19.76 12.56
CA GLN A 315 16.36 -19.10 13.65
C GLN A 315 17.13 -17.86 13.17
N HIS A 316 17.38 -17.77 11.87
CA HIS A 316 18.09 -16.65 11.27
C HIS A 316 17.13 -15.66 10.60
N LEU A 317 17.54 -14.41 10.46
CA LEU A 317 16.74 -13.34 9.87
C LEU A 317 17.46 -12.74 8.66
N ARG A 318 16.80 -12.64 7.51
CA ARG A 318 17.37 -11.92 6.35
C ARG A 318 16.68 -10.58 6.11
N VAL A 319 17.47 -9.51 6.05
CA VAL A 319 17.02 -8.13 5.84
C VAL A 319 17.63 -7.58 4.56
N VAL A 320 16.81 -6.88 3.76
CA VAL A 320 17.22 -6.15 2.56
C VAL A 320 17.00 -4.65 2.75
N SER A 321 17.96 -3.82 2.35
CA SER A 321 17.77 -2.37 2.13
C SER A 321 18.05 -2.03 0.68
N TYR A 322 17.13 -1.34 0.00
CA TYR A 322 17.31 -1.01 -1.41
C TYR A 322 16.54 0.24 -1.86
N ASN A 323 17.27 1.27 -2.32
CA ASN A 323 16.69 2.39 -3.06
C ASN A 323 16.40 1.94 -4.50
N ILE A 324 15.13 1.97 -4.90
CA ILE A 324 14.67 1.39 -6.18
C ILE A 324 14.48 2.41 -7.31
N LEU A 325 14.91 3.66 -7.10
CA LEU A 325 14.81 4.78 -8.03
C LEU A 325 13.37 5.07 -8.46
N ALA A 326 12.75 6.08 -7.86
CA ALA A 326 11.36 6.43 -8.16
C ALA A 326 11.20 6.87 -9.62
N GLU A 327 10.10 6.49 -10.25
CA GLU A 327 9.81 6.86 -11.63
C GLU A 327 9.72 8.39 -11.80
N MET A 328 9.25 9.10 -10.78
CA MET A 328 9.17 10.57 -10.81
C MET A 328 10.53 11.26 -10.91
N TYR A 329 11.60 10.65 -10.38
CA TYR A 329 12.96 11.19 -10.49
C TYR A 329 13.61 10.76 -11.80
N ALA A 330 13.46 9.48 -12.16
CA ALA A 330 14.02 8.89 -13.36
C ALA A 330 13.54 9.54 -14.67
N ARG A 331 12.31 10.06 -14.70
CA ARG A 331 11.69 10.65 -15.90
C ARG A 331 11.80 12.16 -16.05
N SER A 332 12.37 12.88 -15.08
CA SER A 332 12.51 14.33 -15.22
C SER A 332 13.47 14.68 -16.37
N ASP A 333 13.18 15.75 -17.13
CA ASP A 333 14.04 16.17 -18.25
C ASP A 333 15.48 16.40 -17.79
N PHE A 334 15.65 16.99 -16.60
CA PHE A 334 16.95 17.18 -15.96
C PHE A 334 17.65 15.84 -15.70
N ALA A 335 16.98 14.88 -15.07
CA ALA A 335 17.59 13.58 -14.79
C ALA A 335 17.95 12.85 -16.09
N ARG A 336 17.09 12.88 -17.11
CA ARG A 336 17.38 12.25 -18.41
C ARG A 336 18.55 12.92 -19.14
N ALA A 337 18.68 14.24 -19.06
CA ALA A 337 19.73 14.98 -19.75
C ALA A 337 21.09 14.94 -19.03
N HIS A 338 21.09 14.88 -17.68
CA HIS A 338 22.30 15.12 -16.89
C HIS A 338 22.71 13.97 -15.96
N ILE A 339 21.77 13.23 -15.37
CA ILE A 339 22.09 12.17 -14.39
C ILE A 339 22.14 10.80 -15.06
N PHE A 340 21.15 10.50 -15.91
CA PHE A 340 20.92 9.20 -16.52
C PHE A 340 21.12 9.20 -18.04
N LYS A 341 21.92 10.13 -18.56
CA LYS A 341 22.23 10.26 -20.00
C LYS A 341 22.79 8.96 -20.59
N HIS A 342 23.58 8.23 -19.81
CA HIS A 342 24.16 6.93 -20.17
C HIS A 342 23.12 5.81 -20.28
N CYS A 343 21.96 5.93 -19.61
CA CYS A 343 20.95 4.90 -19.57
C CYS A 343 19.98 5.00 -20.76
N PRO A 344 19.81 3.91 -21.56
CA PRO A 344 18.86 3.89 -22.66
C PRO A 344 17.41 4.15 -22.20
N GLU A 345 16.64 4.88 -23.00
CA GLU A 345 15.26 5.27 -22.68
C GLU A 345 14.33 4.07 -22.39
N ALA A 346 14.54 2.95 -23.06
CA ALA A 346 13.77 1.74 -22.81
C ALA A 346 14.08 1.13 -21.42
N CYS A 347 15.31 1.29 -20.93
CA CYS A 347 15.80 0.68 -19.69
C CYS A 347 15.48 1.51 -18.44
N ILE A 348 15.37 2.84 -18.56
CA ILE A 348 15.02 3.72 -17.44
C ILE A 348 13.52 3.62 -17.06
N SER A 349 12.68 3.15 -17.98
CA SER A 349 11.24 3.00 -17.77
C SER A 349 10.91 1.99 -16.66
N SER A 350 9.94 2.32 -15.81
CA SER A 350 9.43 1.40 -14.77
C SER A 350 8.94 0.06 -15.35
N ALA A 351 8.42 0.06 -16.59
CA ALA A 351 7.99 -1.16 -17.28
C ALA A 351 9.13 -2.17 -17.51
N TYR A 352 10.37 -1.69 -17.57
CA TYR A 352 11.59 -2.50 -17.68
C TYR A 352 12.22 -2.79 -16.31
N ARG A 353 12.36 -1.76 -15.46
CA ARG A 353 13.05 -1.86 -14.16
C ARG A 353 12.29 -2.70 -13.15
N LEU A 354 10.98 -2.51 -13.02
CA LEU A 354 10.17 -3.15 -11.97
C LEU A 354 10.14 -4.69 -12.06
N PRO A 355 10.07 -5.33 -13.25
CA PRO A 355 10.21 -6.78 -13.35
C PRO A 355 11.57 -7.31 -12.89
N LEU A 356 12.66 -6.57 -13.16
CA LEU A 356 14.01 -6.92 -12.73
C LEU A 356 14.18 -6.74 -11.22
N ILE A 357 13.72 -5.61 -10.66
CA ILE A 357 13.68 -5.36 -9.21
C ILE A 357 12.88 -6.46 -8.51
N LEU A 358 11.71 -6.82 -9.05
CA LEU A 358 10.86 -7.83 -8.41
C LEU A 358 11.48 -9.23 -8.48
N ARG A 359 12.16 -9.57 -9.58
CA ARG A 359 12.96 -10.81 -9.69
C ARG A 359 14.03 -10.83 -8.60
N GLU A 360 14.77 -9.74 -8.43
CA GLU A 360 15.80 -9.61 -7.40
C GLU A 360 15.25 -9.77 -5.98
N LEU A 361 14.18 -9.05 -5.64
CA LEU A 361 13.53 -9.16 -4.32
C LEU A 361 12.97 -10.56 -4.05
N PHE A 362 12.46 -11.26 -5.08
CA PHE A 362 12.01 -12.64 -4.96
C PHE A 362 13.17 -13.59 -4.69
N SER A 363 14.30 -13.41 -5.37
CA SER A 363 15.48 -14.27 -5.23
C SER A 363 16.18 -14.13 -3.88
N TYR A 364 16.11 -12.97 -3.22
CA TYR A 364 16.79 -12.80 -1.92
C TYR A 364 16.17 -13.59 -0.77
N GLN A 365 14.97 -14.15 -0.91
CA GLN A 365 14.37 -14.99 0.13
C GLN A 365 14.28 -14.32 1.52
N SER A 366 14.12 -12.99 1.56
CA SER A 366 14.21 -12.19 2.79
C SER A 366 13.01 -12.35 3.73
N ASP A 367 13.21 -12.01 5.00
CA ASP A 367 12.17 -11.84 6.01
C ASP A 367 11.68 -10.39 6.07
N PHE A 368 12.60 -9.43 5.94
CA PHE A 368 12.30 -8.00 5.82
C PHE A 368 12.91 -7.41 4.56
N ILE A 369 12.18 -6.49 3.92
CA ILE A 369 12.64 -5.70 2.78
C ILE A 369 12.28 -4.23 3.03
N CYS A 370 13.30 -3.40 3.21
CA CYS A 370 13.19 -1.96 3.39
C CYS A 370 13.54 -1.26 2.07
N LEU A 371 12.59 -0.54 1.47
CA LEU A 371 12.78 0.13 0.18
C LEU A 371 12.63 1.64 0.30
N GLN A 372 13.50 2.38 -0.39
CA GLN A 372 13.41 3.84 -0.54
C GLN A 372 13.03 4.18 -1.99
N GLU A 373 12.52 5.39 -2.20
CA GLU A 373 12.05 5.87 -3.50
C GLU A 373 10.97 4.99 -4.14
N VAL A 374 10.02 4.54 -3.33
CA VAL A 374 8.90 3.74 -3.81
C VAL A 374 7.75 4.67 -4.20
N ASP A 375 7.44 4.78 -5.49
CA ASP A 375 6.21 5.46 -5.92
C ASP A 375 4.98 4.81 -5.25
N ARG A 376 4.00 5.64 -4.87
CA ARG A 376 2.78 5.20 -4.17
C ARG A 376 2.06 4.08 -4.92
N TRP A 377 1.95 4.22 -6.25
CA TRP A 377 1.30 3.22 -7.08
C TRP A 377 2.13 1.94 -7.21
N VAL A 378 3.47 2.04 -7.19
CA VAL A 378 4.37 0.88 -7.17
C VAL A 378 4.19 0.11 -5.87
N TYR A 379 4.07 0.78 -4.74
CA TYR A 379 3.73 0.14 -3.47
C TYR A 379 2.33 -0.53 -3.52
N ASP A 380 1.26 0.26 -3.69
CA ASP A 380 -0.13 -0.19 -3.49
C ASP A 380 -0.58 -1.22 -4.54
N LYS A 381 -0.18 -1.05 -5.80
CA LYS A 381 -0.72 -1.81 -6.93
C LYS A 381 0.23 -2.89 -7.44
N TYR A 382 1.55 -2.75 -7.22
CA TYR A 382 2.55 -3.64 -7.80
C TYR A 382 3.25 -4.50 -6.73
N LEU A 383 4.14 -3.92 -5.91
CA LEU A 383 4.99 -4.63 -4.96
C LEU A 383 4.20 -5.34 -3.87
N LEU A 384 3.24 -4.67 -3.23
CA LEU A 384 2.47 -5.26 -2.13
C LEU A 384 1.71 -6.51 -2.59
N ASN A 385 1.05 -6.45 -3.73
CA ASN A 385 0.30 -7.58 -4.26
C ASN A 385 1.20 -8.72 -4.73
N ALA A 386 2.33 -8.39 -5.38
CA ALA A 386 3.30 -9.38 -5.84
C ALA A 386 3.99 -10.13 -4.68
N LEU A 387 4.49 -9.39 -3.68
CA LEU A 387 5.16 -9.95 -2.51
C LEU A 387 4.18 -10.72 -1.61
N ARG A 388 2.94 -10.25 -1.44
CA ARG A 388 1.87 -11.02 -0.77
C ARG A 388 1.61 -12.36 -1.46
N SER A 389 1.45 -12.34 -2.78
CA SER A 389 1.10 -13.53 -3.54
C SER A 389 2.24 -14.55 -3.63
N HIS A 390 3.49 -14.11 -3.77
CA HIS A 390 4.60 -15.01 -4.08
C HIS A 390 5.49 -15.33 -2.87
N ARG A 391 5.63 -14.38 -1.94
CA ARG A 391 6.57 -14.48 -0.82
C ARG A 391 5.90 -14.49 0.55
N ASN A 392 4.57 -14.48 0.58
CA ASN A 392 3.80 -14.46 1.83
C ASN A 392 4.24 -13.30 2.74
N MET A 393 4.47 -12.14 2.14
CA MET A 393 4.86 -10.92 2.85
C MET A 393 3.70 -9.94 2.92
N ASP A 394 3.65 -9.12 3.96
CA ASP A 394 2.81 -7.92 3.99
C ASP A 394 3.71 -6.67 4.04
N GLY A 395 3.14 -5.47 4.01
CA GLY A 395 3.93 -4.25 4.02
C GLY A 395 3.27 -3.04 4.69
N ILE A 396 4.12 -2.09 5.05
CA ILE A 396 3.77 -0.74 5.49
C ILE A 396 4.50 0.28 4.62
N PHE A 397 3.86 1.44 4.41
CA PHE A 397 4.38 2.52 3.57
C PHE A 397 4.13 3.88 4.20
N LEU A 398 5.07 4.81 3.99
CA LEU A 398 4.95 6.21 4.36
C LEU A 398 5.51 7.07 3.23
N ALA A 399 4.65 7.93 2.66
CA ALA A 399 5.06 8.87 1.64
C ALA A 399 5.86 10.03 2.24
N LYS A 400 6.79 10.59 1.45
CA LYS A 400 7.36 11.91 1.71
C LYS A 400 6.28 12.98 1.61
N ARG A 401 6.48 14.11 2.30
CA ARG A 401 5.56 15.25 2.23
C ARG A 401 5.75 16.06 0.96
N ALA A 402 4.65 16.58 0.40
CA ALA A 402 4.68 17.31 -0.84
C ALA A 402 5.43 18.63 -0.67
N VAL A 403 6.36 18.89 -1.60
CA VAL A 403 7.00 20.20 -1.74
C VAL A 403 6.19 20.99 -2.76
N ILE A 404 5.60 22.10 -2.33
CA ILE A 404 4.74 22.97 -3.14
C ILE A 404 5.48 24.27 -3.39
N THR A 405 5.50 24.70 -4.64
CA THR A 405 6.05 26.01 -5.01
C THR A 405 5.06 27.12 -4.67
N ASP A 406 5.54 28.26 -4.16
CA ASP A 406 4.69 29.43 -3.91
C ASP A 406 4.07 29.88 -5.24
N PRO A 407 2.73 30.01 -5.32
CA PRO A 407 2.06 30.46 -6.54
C PRO A 407 2.52 31.85 -7.02
N ASN A 408 3.00 32.69 -6.11
CA ASN A 408 3.41 34.05 -6.39
C ASN A 408 4.93 34.20 -6.58
N ASP A 409 5.72 33.20 -6.18
CA ASP A 409 7.18 33.21 -6.26
C ASP A 409 7.71 31.79 -6.54
N PRO A 410 7.89 31.42 -7.83
CA PRO A 410 8.34 30.09 -8.22
C PRO A 410 9.70 29.66 -7.64
N ALA A 411 10.49 30.61 -7.13
CA ALA A 411 11.77 30.33 -6.47
C ALA A 411 11.59 29.91 -5.00
N LYS A 412 10.42 30.12 -4.41
CA LYS A 412 10.11 29.72 -3.03
C LYS A 412 9.32 28.42 -3.02
N VAL A 413 9.71 27.53 -2.12
CA VAL A 413 9.01 26.27 -1.88
C VAL A 413 8.61 26.16 -0.42
N LYS A 414 7.51 25.48 -0.18
CA LYS A 414 7.00 25.14 1.15
C LYS A 414 6.62 23.67 1.17
N VAL A 415 6.88 22.99 2.28
CA VAL A 415 6.33 21.65 2.49
C VAL A 415 4.92 21.72 3.03
N ASP A 416 4.02 20.97 2.39
CA ASP A 416 2.68 20.71 2.88
C ASP A 416 2.72 19.45 3.73
N THR A 417 2.51 19.63 5.04
CA THR A 417 2.60 18.55 6.03
C THR A 417 1.44 17.57 5.93
N GLU A 418 0.35 17.91 5.24
CA GLU A 418 -0.81 17.04 5.06
C GLU A 418 -0.76 16.29 3.72
N LYS A 419 -0.20 16.92 2.69
CA LYS A 419 -0.16 16.36 1.33
C LYS A 419 1.07 15.45 1.10
N GLU A 420 0.86 14.33 0.41
CA GLU A 420 1.91 13.37 0.05
C GLU A 420 2.58 13.71 -1.32
N LYS A 421 3.90 13.50 -1.45
CA LYS A 421 4.72 13.78 -2.65
C LYS A 421 4.54 12.75 -3.78
N GLY A 422 3.96 11.59 -3.48
CA GLY A 422 3.71 10.52 -4.44
C GLY A 422 4.75 9.38 -4.43
N GLU A 423 5.83 9.51 -3.65
CA GLU A 423 6.80 8.45 -3.33
C GLU A 423 7.19 8.47 -1.85
N GLY A 424 7.83 7.41 -1.36
CA GLY A 424 8.43 7.38 -0.03
C GLY A 424 9.09 6.05 0.32
N CYS A 425 9.01 5.68 1.60
CA CYS A 425 9.67 4.48 2.13
C CYS A 425 8.66 3.37 2.40
N ALA A 426 9.05 2.12 2.11
CA ALA A 426 8.28 0.92 2.40
C ALA A 426 9.07 -0.06 3.28
N ILE A 427 8.37 -0.83 4.11
CA ILE A 427 8.90 -2.01 4.80
C ILE A 427 7.95 -3.16 4.49
N PHE A 428 8.47 -4.24 3.90
CA PHE A 428 7.77 -5.50 3.75
C PHE A 428 8.31 -6.51 4.75
N TYR A 429 7.43 -7.37 5.27
CA TYR A 429 7.77 -8.37 6.27
C TYR A 429 7.05 -9.70 6.00
N ARG A 430 7.70 -10.84 6.28
CA ARG A 430 7.12 -12.17 6.08
C ARG A 430 6.01 -12.45 7.09
N ARG A 431 4.75 -12.30 6.69
CA ARG A 431 3.57 -12.47 7.57
C ARG A 431 3.42 -13.87 8.15
N ALA A 432 4.06 -14.87 7.53
CA ALA A 432 4.11 -16.23 8.06
C ALA A 432 4.87 -16.31 9.39
N ARG A 433 5.88 -15.44 9.57
CA ARG A 433 6.80 -15.47 10.70
C ARG A 433 6.65 -14.26 11.61
N PHE A 434 6.29 -13.09 11.08
CA PHE A 434 6.17 -11.87 11.88
C PHE A 434 4.73 -11.34 11.87
N GLU A 435 4.31 -10.84 13.01
CA GLU A 435 3.14 -10.01 13.19
C GLU A 435 3.57 -8.55 13.33
N LEU A 436 2.91 -7.64 12.62
CA LEU A 436 3.06 -6.21 12.84
C LEU A 436 2.21 -5.82 14.06
N VAL A 437 2.86 -5.53 15.18
CA VAL A 437 2.22 -5.04 16.41
C VAL A 437 1.78 -3.59 16.22
N SER A 438 2.65 -2.77 15.63
CA SER A 438 2.35 -1.35 15.43
C SER A 438 3.13 -0.76 14.27
N LYS A 439 2.48 0.13 13.53
CA LYS A 439 3.12 0.98 12.52
C LYS A 439 3.32 2.36 13.14
N CYS A 440 4.56 2.79 13.23
CA CYS A 440 4.96 4.12 13.71
C CYS A 440 5.81 4.82 12.63
N GLY A 441 6.18 6.07 12.88
CA GLY A 441 7.04 6.83 11.97
C GLY A 441 6.90 8.33 12.11
N LEU A 442 7.81 9.04 11.46
CA LEU A 442 7.85 10.49 11.37
C LEU A 442 7.54 10.88 9.93
N PRO A 443 6.36 11.45 9.64
CA PRO A 443 6.07 11.94 8.29
C PRO A 443 7.00 13.06 7.85
N SER A 444 7.58 13.80 8.81
CA SER A 444 8.69 14.73 8.59
C SER A 444 9.66 14.61 9.75
N ILE A 445 10.91 14.20 9.45
CA ILE A 445 11.96 14.05 10.47
C ILE A 445 12.25 15.41 11.11
N LEU A 446 12.44 16.46 10.30
CA LEU A 446 12.76 17.80 10.84
C LEU A 446 11.59 18.46 11.56
N HIS A 447 10.34 18.16 11.19
CA HIS A 447 9.20 18.64 11.97
C HIS A 447 9.17 18.02 13.36
N TYR A 448 9.47 16.72 13.49
CA TYR A 448 9.61 16.12 14.82
C TYR A 448 10.78 16.72 15.60
N ALA A 449 11.91 16.99 14.94
CA ALA A 449 13.05 17.67 15.54
C ALA A 449 12.67 19.03 16.17
N SER A 450 11.78 19.81 15.55
CA SER A 450 11.35 21.10 16.10
C SER A 450 10.48 20.99 17.36
N THR A 451 9.92 19.80 17.63
CA THR A 451 9.11 19.52 18.84
C THR A 451 9.94 19.03 20.03
N VAL A 452 11.18 18.61 19.80
CA VAL A 452 12.08 18.12 20.85
C VAL A 452 13.04 19.25 21.25
N PRO A 453 13.11 19.67 22.53
CA PRO A 453 13.79 20.90 22.94
C PRO A 453 15.23 21.06 22.41
N PHE A 454 16.10 20.07 22.62
CA PHE A 454 17.50 20.17 22.22
C PHE A 454 17.68 20.14 20.68
N LEU A 455 16.90 19.32 19.98
CA LEU A 455 16.91 19.26 18.51
C LEU A 455 16.36 20.56 17.90
N SER A 456 15.35 21.14 18.52
CA SER A 456 14.77 22.44 18.16
C SER A 456 15.80 23.56 18.34
N THR A 457 16.57 23.54 19.43
CA THR A 457 17.72 24.45 19.61
C THR A 457 18.77 24.28 18.52
N MET A 458 19.14 23.04 18.14
CA MET A 458 20.08 22.80 17.05
C MET A 458 19.56 23.36 15.71
N LEU A 459 18.28 23.13 15.41
CA LEU A 459 17.64 23.63 14.20
C LEU A 459 17.59 25.16 14.17
N ASN A 460 17.24 25.79 15.29
CA ASN A 460 17.20 27.25 15.40
C ASN A 460 18.59 27.87 15.28
N ASN A 461 19.62 27.28 15.89
CA ASN A 461 20.99 27.75 15.76
C ASN A 461 21.48 27.70 14.31
N PHE A 462 21.19 26.61 13.59
CA PHE A 462 21.48 26.49 12.17
C PHE A 462 20.80 27.60 11.34
N ASN A 463 19.53 27.90 11.64
CA ASN A 463 18.79 28.97 10.97
C ASN A 463 19.35 30.37 11.30
N SER A 464 19.74 30.62 12.56
CA SER A 464 20.29 31.91 12.98
C SER A 464 21.69 32.17 12.40
N THR A 465 22.58 31.18 12.43
CA THR A 465 23.93 31.33 11.85
C THR A 465 23.86 31.60 10.34
N THR A 466 22.94 30.95 9.64
CA THR A 466 22.76 31.12 8.19
C THR A 466 22.17 32.50 7.84
N LEU A 467 21.25 33.04 8.65
CA LEU A 467 20.73 34.40 8.52
C LEU A 467 21.79 35.49 8.81
N SER A 468 22.72 35.24 9.73
CA SER A 468 23.80 36.21 10.04
C SER A 468 24.93 36.24 9.02
N CYS A 469 25.17 35.14 8.29
CA CYS A 469 26.27 35.00 7.35
C CYS A 469 25.90 35.32 5.89
N SER A 470 24.69 35.81 5.61
CA SER A 470 24.25 36.21 4.27
C SER A 470 24.99 37.43 3.70
N SER A 471 25.89 38.05 4.46
CA SER A 471 26.81 39.11 4.02
C SER A 471 28.19 38.59 3.58
N THR A 472 28.50 37.31 3.78
CA THR A 472 29.78 36.70 3.37
C THR A 472 29.56 35.31 2.76
N GLY A 473 29.24 35.28 1.47
CA GLY A 473 29.70 34.32 0.46
C GLY A 473 29.85 32.82 0.76
N HIS A 474 29.16 32.21 1.73
CA HIS A 474 29.14 30.75 1.87
C HIS A 474 28.09 30.17 0.92
N SER A 475 28.53 29.81 -0.29
CA SER A 475 27.69 29.30 -1.37
C SER A 475 27.15 27.89 -1.05
N PHE A 476 25.85 27.79 -0.80
CA PHE A 476 25.06 26.69 -1.37
C PHE A 476 24.79 27.10 -2.83
N SER A 477 25.09 26.24 -3.79
CA SER A 477 24.92 26.50 -5.23
C SER A 477 23.49 26.99 -5.55
N GLU A 478 23.35 28.09 -6.32
CA GLU A 478 22.15 28.71 -6.93
C GLU A 478 20.86 28.90 -6.09
N GLU A 479 20.52 28.00 -5.15
CA GLU A 479 19.39 28.03 -4.22
C GLU A 479 19.81 28.47 -2.82
N ASN A 480 18.93 29.19 -2.11
CA ASN A 480 19.21 29.65 -0.75
C ASN A 480 19.02 28.53 0.30
N THR A 481 19.69 28.66 1.45
CA THR A 481 19.62 27.68 2.55
C THR A 481 18.19 27.42 3.05
N GLU A 482 17.34 28.44 3.06
CA GLU A 482 15.91 28.31 3.41
C GLU A 482 15.20 27.28 2.51
N THR A 483 15.48 27.31 1.20
CA THR A 483 14.91 26.35 0.24
C THR A 483 15.34 24.92 0.55
N HIS A 484 16.59 24.69 0.95
CA HIS A 484 17.06 23.38 1.36
C HIS A 484 16.36 22.88 2.63
N ILE A 485 16.19 23.77 3.63
CA ILE A 485 15.43 23.45 4.85
C ILE A 485 14.00 23.06 4.49
N GLN A 486 13.31 23.89 3.69
CA GLN A 486 11.95 23.61 3.24
C GLN A 486 11.87 22.27 2.50
N LYS A 487 12.74 21.99 1.52
CA LYS A 487 12.75 20.70 0.81
C LYS A 487 13.03 19.52 1.75
N SER A 488 13.91 19.68 2.74
CA SER A 488 14.27 18.61 3.67
C SER A 488 13.17 18.27 4.69
N LEU A 489 12.20 19.15 4.94
CA LEU A 489 10.99 18.84 5.71
C LEU A 489 10.15 17.73 5.06
N SER A 490 10.37 17.41 3.79
CA SER A 490 9.66 16.30 3.12
C SER A 490 10.12 14.91 3.53
N GLN A 491 11.32 14.78 4.11
CA GLN A 491 11.93 13.48 4.40
C GLN A 491 11.27 12.79 5.59
N CYS A 492 10.98 11.50 5.44
CA CYS A 492 10.23 10.71 6.41
C CYS A 492 11.04 9.53 6.96
N LEU A 493 10.60 9.02 8.11
CA LEU A 493 11.05 7.77 8.75
C LEU A 493 9.82 6.89 8.94
N ILE A 494 9.87 5.63 8.52
CA ILE A 494 8.84 4.63 8.85
C ILE A 494 9.45 3.57 9.77
N SER A 495 8.70 3.16 10.78
CA SER A 495 9.10 2.11 11.72
C SER A 495 7.95 1.12 11.90
N GLY A 496 8.26 -0.17 11.88
CA GLY A 496 7.34 -1.22 12.29
C GLY A 496 7.85 -1.90 13.55
N ILE A 497 6.95 -2.14 14.48
CA ILE A 497 7.20 -2.96 15.67
C ILE A 497 6.64 -4.33 15.33
N PHE A 498 7.51 -5.32 15.32
CA PHE A 498 7.19 -6.67 14.93
C PHE A 498 7.34 -7.62 16.10
N ARG A 499 6.50 -8.64 16.12
CA ARG A 499 6.64 -9.78 17.03
C ARG A 499 6.81 -11.04 16.20
N GLU A 500 7.80 -11.84 16.52
CA GLU A 500 7.93 -13.17 15.90
C GLU A 500 6.77 -14.05 16.37
N LYS A 501 6.15 -14.79 15.44
CA LYS A 501 5.07 -15.72 15.73
C LYS A 501 5.68 -17.03 16.21
N SER A 502 5.74 -17.24 17.53
CA SER A 502 6.07 -18.56 18.10
C SER A 502 4.82 -19.27 18.63
N THR A 503 4.96 -20.55 18.94
CA THR A 503 3.96 -21.35 19.67
C THR A 503 3.90 -21.03 21.16
N THR A 504 4.81 -20.22 21.68
CA THR A 504 4.90 -19.82 23.09
C THR A 504 4.51 -18.35 23.27
N SER A 505 3.82 -18.02 24.35
CA SER A 505 3.21 -16.70 24.58
C SER A 505 4.21 -15.54 24.83
N GLN A 506 5.52 -15.74 24.62
CA GLN A 506 6.58 -14.79 24.98
C GLN A 506 7.63 -14.65 23.86
N SER A 507 7.23 -14.16 22.69
CA SER A 507 8.17 -13.89 21.59
C SER A 507 8.71 -12.45 21.66
N PRO A 508 10.03 -12.24 21.46
CA PRO A 508 10.65 -10.93 21.55
C PRO A 508 10.13 -9.99 20.46
N LEU A 509 10.13 -8.69 20.77
CA LEU A 509 9.85 -7.62 19.83
C LEU A 509 11.10 -7.31 18.98
N LEU A 510 10.87 -6.86 17.75
CA LEU A 510 11.89 -6.36 16.82
C LEU A 510 11.39 -5.05 16.21
N ILE A 511 12.20 -4.01 16.27
CA ILE A 511 11.92 -2.75 15.58
C ILE A 511 12.66 -2.79 14.24
N VAL A 512 11.93 -2.64 13.14
CA VAL A 512 12.53 -2.44 11.81
C VAL A 512 12.13 -1.07 11.30
N SER A 513 13.12 -0.27 10.95
CA SER A 513 12.97 1.12 10.54
C SER A 513 13.59 1.38 9.19
N ASN A 514 13.04 2.34 8.46
CA ASN A 514 13.49 2.72 7.13
C ASN A 514 13.35 4.23 6.91
N ALA A 515 14.39 4.88 6.38
CA ALA A 515 14.36 6.30 6.03
C ALA A 515 15.11 6.61 4.74
N HIS A 516 14.84 7.80 4.20
CA HIS A 516 15.62 8.40 3.11
C HIS A 516 15.92 9.86 3.51
N PHE A 517 17.19 10.18 3.74
CA PHE A 517 17.63 11.51 4.17
C PHE A 517 17.68 12.52 3.02
N TYR A 518 17.96 13.79 3.34
CA TYR A 518 17.99 14.82 2.31
C TYR A 518 19.24 14.72 1.43
N PHE A 519 19.03 14.66 0.10
CA PHE A 519 20.08 14.29 -0.87
C PHE A 519 21.17 15.34 -1.14
N HIS A 520 20.89 16.64 -0.93
CA HIS A 520 21.75 17.69 -1.49
C HIS A 520 23.19 17.63 -0.94
N PRO A 521 24.26 17.59 -1.77
CA PRO A 521 25.62 17.30 -1.30
C PRO A 521 26.08 18.19 -0.14
N SER A 522 25.85 19.51 -0.22
CA SER A 522 26.26 20.47 0.81
C SER A 522 25.40 20.47 2.08
N ALA A 523 24.30 19.70 2.13
CA ALA A 523 23.34 19.74 3.23
C ALA A 523 23.70 18.82 4.42
N SER A 524 25.00 18.58 4.66
CA SER A 524 25.48 17.81 5.81
C SER A 524 24.90 18.30 7.15
N PRO A 525 24.83 19.62 7.47
CA PRO A 525 24.25 20.09 8.73
C PRO A 525 22.79 19.69 8.92
N ILE A 526 21.98 19.74 7.85
CA ILE A 526 20.58 19.29 7.86
C ILE A 526 20.52 17.79 8.15
N ARG A 527 21.37 17.00 7.47
CA ARG A 527 21.45 15.55 7.68
C ARG A 527 21.92 15.18 9.08
N ILE A 528 22.78 15.97 9.74
CA ILE A 528 23.16 15.74 11.15
C ILE A 528 21.93 15.85 12.06
N ILE A 529 21.09 16.88 11.86
CA ILE A 529 19.85 17.03 12.64
C ILE A 529 18.92 15.85 12.35
N GLN A 530 18.77 15.44 11.07
CA GLN A 530 17.98 14.25 10.71
C GLN A 530 18.50 12.98 11.41
N ALA A 531 19.82 12.74 11.38
CA ALA A 531 20.48 11.60 12.02
C ALA A 531 20.20 11.56 13.53
N ARG A 532 20.44 12.66 14.26
CA ARG A 532 20.16 12.74 15.70
C ARG A 532 18.69 12.55 16.02
N THR A 533 17.82 13.09 15.17
CA THR A 533 16.37 12.95 15.35
C THR A 533 15.93 11.50 15.21
N VAL A 534 16.45 10.80 14.19
CA VAL A 534 16.18 9.36 14.00
C VAL A 534 16.72 8.56 15.17
N HIS A 535 17.97 8.79 15.58
CA HIS A 535 18.57 8.12 16.73
C HIS A 535 17.71 8.29 17.99
N TYR A 536 17.43 9.54 18.38
CA TYR A 536 16.59 9.85 19.54
C TYR A 536 15.20 9.21 19.46
N TYR A 537 14.56 9.27 18.29
CA TYR A 537 13.23 8.68 18.11
C TYR A 537 13.24 7.16 18.28
N LEU A 538 14.24 6.47 17.72
CA LEU A 538 14.37 5.01 17.87
C LEU A 538 14.70 4.61 19.31
N SER A 539 15.55 5.38 20.01
CA SER A 539 15.82 5.23 21.44
C SER A 539 14.53 5.29 22.26
N LYS A 540 13.73 6.35 22.06
CA LYS A 540 12.44 6.56 22.74
C LYS A 540 11.45 5.44 22.42
N LEU A 541 11.33 5.08 21.13
CA LEU A 541 10.44 4.02 20.67
C LEU A 541 10.78 2.67 21.32
N ALA A 542 12.06 2.30 21.38
CA ALA A 542 12.50 1.07 22.03
C ALA A 542 12.20 1.08 23.54
N MET A 543 12.35 2.21 24.23
CA MET A 543 11.99 2.33 25.65
C MET A 543 10.48 2.18 25.89
N ASP A 544 9.65 2.87 25.11
CA ASP A 544 8.20 2.88 25.26
C ASP A 544 7.60 1.47 25.06
N TYR A 545 8.06 0.76 24.03
CA TYR A 545 7.61 -0.62 23.77
C TYR A 545 8.18 -1.61 24.78
N ARG A 546 9.38 -1.37 25.33
CA ARG A 546 9.91 -2.22 26.40
C ARG A 546 9.13 -2.06 27.70
N GLN A 547 8.70 -0.85 28.05
CA GLN A 547 7.91 -0.61 29.26
C GLN A 547 6.51 -1.23 29.17
N SER A 548 5.86 -1.13 28.01
CA SER A 548 4.56 -1.77 27.79
C SER A 548 4.65 -3.30 27.80
N ASP A 549 5.72 -3.88 27.24
CA ASP A 549 5.93 -5.33 27.23
C ASP A 549 6.29 -5.91 28.62
N LYS A 550 6.95 -5.10 29.49
CA LYS A 550 7.21 -5.44 30.90
C LYS A 550 5.95 -5.64 31.74
N GLN A 551 4.83 -4.99 31.41
CA GLN A 551 3.57 -5.17 32.15
C GLN A 551 2.89 -6.52 31.87
N THR A 552 3.34 -7.23 30.82
CA THR A 552 2.77 -8.51 30.37
C THR A 552 3.60 -9.74 30.72
N LEU A 553 4.78 -9.59 31.34
CA LEU A 553 5.73 -10.68 31.62
C LEU A 553 5.89 -10.92 33.13
N ASP A 554 6.06 -12.19 33.53
CA ASP A 554 6.22 -12.62 34.93
C ASP A 554 7.51 -12.10 35.60
N ALA A 555 7.43 -11.90 36.91
CA ALA A 555 8.44 -11.23 37.74
C ALA A 555 9.86 -11.85 37.72
N ASP A 556 9.99 -13.14 37.38
CA ASP A 556 11.27 -13.87 37.39
C ASP A 556 12.15 -13.61 36.14
N TYR A 557 11.58 -13.07 35.05
CA TYR A 557 12.33 -12.77 33.82
C TYR A 557 13.13 -11.44 33.89
N HIS A 558 13.08 -10.73 35.01
CA HIS A 558 13.48 -9.31 35.11
C HIS A 558 14.97 -9.04 35.34
N LEU A 559 15.81 -10.05 35.55
CA LEU A 559 17.20 -9.84 35.98
C LEU A 559 18.23 -9.65 34.86
N ASN A 560 17.91 -9.93 33.58
CA ASN A 560 18.87 -9.79 32.44
C ASN A 560 18.18 -9.44 31.10
N ILE A 561 17.25 -8.48 31.07
CA ILE A 561 16.53 -8.14 29.82
C ILE A 561 17.41 -7.23 28.95
N LYS A 562 17.97 -7.76 27.86
CA LYS A 562 18.63 -6.97 26.80
C LYS A 562 17.64 -5.97 26.16
N PRO A 563 18.13 -4.87 25.55
CA PRO A 563 17.28 -3.93 24.82
C PRO A 563 16.55 -4.61 23.65
N ILE A 564 15.41 -4.03 23.24
CA ILE A 564 14.70 -4.47 22.05
C ILE A 564 15.65 -4.34 20.85
N PRO A 565 15.84 -5.41 20.06
CA PRO A 565 16.57 -5.37 18.80
C PRO A 565 15.97 -4.34 17.83
N ILE A 566 16.82 -3.52 17.23
CA ILE A 566 16.50 -2.48 16.27
C ILE A 566 17.32 -2.73 15.01
N VAL A 567 16.66 -2.81 13.86
CA VAL A 567 17.30 -2.80 12.54
C VAL A 567 16.87 -1.53 11.82
N PHE A 568 17.82 -0.64 11.55
CA PHE A 568 17.60 0.58 10.78
C PHE A 568 18.20 0.43 9.37
N CYS A 569 17.33 0.46 8.37
CA CYS A 569 17.71 0.53 6.96
C CYS A 569 17.53 1.95 6.44
N GLY A 570 18.22 2.29 5.35
CA GLY A 570 17.94 3.56 4.68
C GLY A 570 18.98 3.98 3.67
N ASP A 571 18.59 4.96 2.87
CA ASP A 571 19.51 5.82 2.12
C ASP A 571 19.73 7.09 2.94
N ILE A 572 20.88 7.18 3.59
CA ILE A 572 21.21 8.32 4.46
C ILE A 572 21.95 9.44 3.71
N ASN A 573 22.21 9.26 2.40
CA ASN A 573 22.93 10.20 1.54
C ASN A 573 24.27 10.66 2.14
N GLN A 574 24.95 9.77 2.87
CA GLN A 574 26.24 10.04 3.51
C GLN A 574 27.10 8.80 3.66
N CYS A 575 28.40 9.00 3.54
CA CYS A 575 29.42 7.96 3.70
C CYS A 575 29.56 7.52 5.15
N PRO A 576 29.96 6.25 5.38
CA PRO A 576 30.57 5.83 6.64
C PRO A 576 31.72 6.79 7.04
N GLY A 577 31.83 7.07 8.34
CA GLY A 577 32.85 7.98 8.88
C GLY A 577 32.53 9.48 8.82
N SER A 578 31.41 9.88 8.22
CA SER A 578 30.93 11.27 8.29
C SER A 578 30.32 11.62 9.66
N ASP A 579 30.27 12.91 10.01
CA ASP A 579 29.60 13.38 11.23
C ASP A 579 28.11 12.99 11.28
N VAL A 580 27.47 12.88 10.11
CA VAL A 580 26.08 12.40 10.01
C VAL A 580 25.99 10.93 10.40
N TYR A 581 26.90 10.10 9.88
CA TYR A 581 26.96 8.68 10.21
C TYR A 581 27.24 8.49 11.70
N THR A 582 28.20 9.24 12.25
CA THR A 582 28.50 9.24 13.69
C THR A 582 27.28 9.69 14.51
N ALA A 583 26.60 10.76 14.13
CA ALA A 583 25.41 11.24 14.84
C ALA A 583 24.21 10.28 14.78
N LEU A 584 24.15 9.40 13.78
CA LEU A 584 23.14 8.36 13.68
C LEU A 584 23.54 7.13 14.51
N THR A 585 24.83 6.80 14.56
CA THR A 585 25.32 5.54 15.13
C THR A 585 25.72 5.62 16.59
N GLN A 586 26.25 6.77 17.00
CA GLN A 586 26.66 7.09 18.35
C GLN A 586 25.59 8.01 18.96
N GLY A 587 25.11 7.68 20.17
CA GLY A 587 24.18 8.53 20.91
C GLY A 587 24.78 9.84 21.45
N ASP A 588 26.02 10.14 21.07
CA ASP A 588 26.81 11.26 21.58
C ASP A 588 26.17 12.61 21.24
N GLY A 589 25.93 13.41 22.29
CA GLY A 589 25.35 14.75 22.18
C GLY A 589 23.82 14.79 22.15
N CYS A 590 23.12 13.66 22.29
CA CYS A 590 21.74 13.66 22.80
C CYS A 590 21.81 13.82 24.33
N PRO A 591 21.14 14.83 24.91
CA PRO A 591 21.09 14.92 26.37
C PRO A 591 20.39 13.67 26.91
N SER A 592 21.04 13.02 27.88
CA SER A 592 20.39 12.02 28.72
C SER A 592 19.43 12.76 29.67
N ASP A 593 18.37 13.34 29.12
CA ASP A 593 17.29 13.91 29.92
C ASP A 593 16.45 12.76 30.51
N GLU A 594 15.68 13.04 31.56
CA GLU A 594 14.87 12.05 32.29
C GLU A 594 13.90 11.24 31.39
N GLU A 595 13.59 11.71 30.18
CA GLU A 595 12.69 11.03 29.23
C GLU A 595 13.32 9.88 28.42
N VAL A 596 14.62 9.94 28.05
CA VAL A 596 15.23 8.94 27.14
C VAL A 596 16.62 8.52 27.63
N ALA A 597 16.63 7.63 28.62
CA ALA A 597 17.85 7.10 29.25
C ALA A 597 18.60 6.05 28.42
N TYR A 598 17.92 5.40 27.47
CA TYR A 598 18.54 4.40 26.59
C TYR A 598 19.11 5.07 25.34
N GLN A 599 20.36 4.78 24.98
CA GLN A 599 20.99 5.25 23.75
C GLN A 599 21.69 4.06 23.07
N PRO A 600 21.09 3.45 22.03
CA PRO A 600 21.66 2.31 21.34
C PRO A 600 22.94 2.71 20.61
N ILE A 601 23.95 1.85 20.64
CA ILE A 601 25.10 1.98 19.74
C ILE A 601 24.78 1.16 18.50
N PHE A 602 24.66 1.83 17.35
CA PHE A 602 24.42 1.15 16.08
C PHE A 602 25.73 0.83 15.37
N GLU A 603 25.78 -0.37 14.81
CA GLU A 603 26.87 -0.81 13.93
C GLU A 603 26.30 -1.17 12.56
N SER A 604 27.09 -0.98 11.50
CA SER A 604 26.73 -1.44 10.17
C SER A 604 26.89 -2.95 10.06
N ALA A 605 25.89 -3.62 9.49
CA ALA A 605 26.00 -5.03 9.12
C ALA A 605 27.20 -5.29 8.18
N TYR A 606 27.62 -4.28 7.42
CA TYR A 606 28.74 -4.34 6.47
C TYR A 606 30.08 -3.90 7.09
N VAL A 607 30.18 -3.69 8.42
CA VAL A 607 31.43 -3.20 9.06
C VAL A 607 32.66 -4.06 8.73
N ASN A 608 32.49 -5.38 8.65
CA ASN A 608 33.57 -6.33 8.35
C ASN A 608 33.82 -6.52 6.84
N ASN A 609 32.88 -6.09 6.00
CA ASN A 609 32.97 -6.19 4.54
C ASN A 609 32.42 -4.90 3.89
N PRO A 610 33.05 -3.74 4.14
CA PRO A 610 32.51 -2.46 3.69
C PRO A 610 32.54 -2.38 2.16
N PRO A 611 31.42 -2.04 1.50
CA PRO A 611 31.41 -1.86 0.05
C PRO A 611 32.16 -0.57 -0.34
N GLU A 612 32.68 -0.50 -1.57
CA GLU A 612 33.25 0.74 -2.11
C GLU A 612 32.17 1.76 -2.52
N PHE A 613 31.00 1.25 -2.88
CA PHE A 613 29.85 2.04 -3.26
C PHE A 613 28.54 1.27 -3.06
N THR A 614 27.46 2.01 -2.89
CA THR A 614 26.10 1.50 -2.95
C THR A 614 25.26 2.29 -3.94
N ASN A 615 25.67 3.51 -4.30
CA ASN A 615 25.16 4.31 -5.40
C ASN A 615 26.28 4.58 -6.42
N TRP A 616 25.97 4.50 -7.71
CA TRP A 616 26.89 4.90 -8.78
C TRP A 616 26.18 5.47 -10.00
N VAL A 617 26.50 6.73 -10.32
CA VAL A 617 26.15 7.43 -11.55
C VAL A 617 27.43 8.01 -12.19
N PRO A 618 27.43 8.41 -13.47
CA PRO A 618 28.61 9.03 -14.08
C PRO A 618 29.10 10.24 -13.27
N GLY A 619 30.38 10.23 -12.90
CA GLY A 619 31.01 11.28 -12.09
C GLY A 619 30.73 11.23 -10.58
N PHE A 620 29.93 10.27 -10.08
CA PHE A 620 29.68 10.13 -8.64
C PHE A 620 29.42 8.66 -8.24
N HIS A 621 30.19 8.17 -7.28
CA HIS A 621 29.87 6.92 -6.59
C HIS A 621 30.20 7.06 -5.11
N ASN A 622 29.38 6.45 -4.27
CA ASN A 622 29.64 6.42 -2.83
C ASN A 622 28.81 5.37 -2.11
N VAL A 623 29.15 5.12 -0.85
CA VAL A 623 28.34 4.33 0.09
C VAL A 623 27.33 5.26 0.74
N LEU A 624 26.07 5.18 0.33
CA LEU A 624 24.98 6.02 0.83
C LEU A 624 23.93 5.23 1.62
N ASP A 625 23.88 3.92 1.40
CA ASP A 625 22.88 3.03 1.96
C ASP A 625 23.41 2.29 3.18
N VAL A 626 22.54 1.99 4.15
CA VAL A 626 22.90 1.31 5.38
C VAL A 626 21.91 0.20 5.75
N ILE A 627 22.44 -0.83 6.41
CA ILE A 627 21.71 -1.71 7.33
C ILE A 627 22.45 -1.61 8.66
N LEU A 628 21.85 -0.93 9.63
CA LEU A 628 22.39 -0.74 10.97
C LEU A 628 21.61 -1.59 11.98
N TYR A 629 22.29 -2.09 13.00
CA TYR A 629 21.67 -2.81 14.11
C TYR A 629 22.31 -2.40 15.43
N ASN A 630 21.55 -2.42 16.54
CA ASN A 630 22.09 -2.07 17.85
C ASN A 630 22.81 -3.27 18.48
N THR A 631 24.09 -3.08 18.81
CA THR A 631 25.01 -4.17 19.18
C THR A 631 24.80 -4.69 20.60
N ASP A 632 24.08 -3.95 21.42
CA ASP A 632 23.73 -4.27 22.80
C ASP A 632 22.48 -5.16 22.92
N SER A 633 21.79 -5.46 21.81
CA SER A 633 20.67 -6.41 21.76
C SER A 633 21.12 -7.86 21.53
N ASP A 634 20.15 -8.77 21.49
CA ASP A 634 20.33 -10.18 21.13
C ASP A 634 20.59 -10.42 19.63
N LEU A 635 20.46 -9.41 18.77
CA LEU A 635 20.61 -9.60 17.32
C LEU A 635 22.07 -9.39 16.90
N LYS A 636 22.65 -10.34 16.16
CA LYS A 636 24.00 -10.24 15.58
C LYS A 636 23.99 -10.46 14.08
N CYS A 637 24.76 -9.65 13.36
CA CYS A 637 24.99 -9.86 11.94
C CYS A 637 25.96 -11.04 11.76
N ILE A 638 25.56 -12.06 11.01
CA ILE A 638 26.38 -13.25 10.75
C ILE A 638 26.96 -13.28 9.33
N HIS A 639 26.27 -12.66 8.37
CA HIS A 639 26.69 -12.66 6.98
C HIS A 639 26.08 -11.48 6.22
N VAL A 640 26.79 -10.99 5.20
CA VAL A 640 26.28 -10.01 4.24
C VAL A 640 26.58 -10.47 2.82
N LEU A 641 25.65 -10.24 1.88
CA LEU A 641 25.98 -10.47 0.47
C LEU A 641 26.98 -9.40 0.01
N PRO A 642 28.17 -9.81 -0.48
CA PRO A 642 29.20 -8.87 -0.90
C PRO A 642 28.73 -8.06 -2.12
N ILE A 643 29.22 -6.83 -2.19
CA ILE A 643 29.16 -5.99 -3.38
C ILE A 643 30.56 -6.03 -3.99
N ASP A 644 30.63 -6.37 -5.27
CA ASP A 644 31.91 -6.38 -5.99
C ASP A 644 32.49 -4.96 -6.05
N PRO A 645 33.83 -4.80 -6.01
CA PRO A 645 34.49 -3.52 -6.20
C PRO A 645 34.04 -2.81 -7.48
N LEU A 646 34.12 -1.48 -7.49
CA LEU A 646 33.65 -0.66 -8.62
C LEU A 646 34.33 -1.08 -9.93
N GLU A 647 35.64 -1.31 -9.90
CA GLU A 647 36.44 -1.74 -11.05
C GLU A 647 35.87 -3.04 -11.67
N LYS A 648 35.56 -4.03 -10.84
CA LYS A 648 35.02 -5.32 -11.30
C LYS A 648 33.61 -5.18 -11.89
N ILE A 649 32.76 -4.33 -11.30
CA ILE A 649 31.43 -4.04 -11.87
C ILE A 649 31.57 -3.29 -13.19
N GLN A 650 32.51 -2.35 -13.29
CA GLN A 650 32.79 -1.60 -14.51
C GLN A 650 33.30 -2.51 -15.63
N GLU A 651 34.26 -3.40 -15.35
CA GLU A 651 34.75 -4.42 -16.29
C GLU A 651 33.62 -5.33 -16.78
N LEU A 652 32.76 -5.80 -15.86
CA LEU A 652 31.59 -6.60 -16.19
C LEU A 652 30.64 -5.83 -17.13
N LEU A 653 30.37 -4.56 -16.86
CA LEU A 653 29.52 -3.74 -17.74
C LEU A 653 30.14 -3.57 -19.13
N ILE A 654 31.44 -3.30 -19.22
CA ILE A 654 32.15 -3.19 -20.51
C ILE A 654 32.02 -4.51 -21.28
N GLN A 655 32.26 -5.64 -20.63
CA GLN A 655 32.12 -6.96 -21.24
C GLN A 655 30.69 -7.17 -21.78
N LEU A 656 29.67 -6.95 -20.95
CA LEU A 656 28.28 -7.17 -21.33
C LEU A 656 27.82 -6.23 -22.46
N ILE A 657 28.27 -4.96 -22.46
CA ILE A 657 27.98 -4.00 -23.54
C ILE A 657 28.62 -4.46 -24.86
N ASN A 658 29.88 -4.92 -24.80
CA ASN A 658 30.60 -5.44 -25.97
C ASN A 658 29.95 -6.72 -26.52
N GLU A 659 29.49 -7.63 -25.66
CA GLU A 659 28.76 -8.85 -26.05
C GLU A 659 27.44 -8.53 -26.78
N ASN A 660 26.80 -7.41 -26.44
CA ASN A 660 25.61 -6.90 -27.13
C ASN A 660 25.92 -6.09 -28.40
N GLY A 661 27.17 -6.10 -28.88
CA GLY A 661 27.60 -5.46 -30.12
C GLY A 661 27.70 -3.93 -30.04
N GLN A 662 27.68 -3.37 -28.82
CA GLN A 662 27.91 -1.95 -28.57
C GLN A 662 29.37 -1.74 -28.14
N ILE A 663 29.92 -0.54 -28.35
CA ILE A 663 31.29 -0.21 -27.96
C ILE A 663 31.24 0.88 -26.90
N VAL A 664 31.92 0.65 -25.77
CA VAL A 664 32.15 1.67 -24.76
C VAL A 664 33.24 2.61 -25.27
N GLN A 665 32.87 3.84 -25.62
CA GLN A 665 33.82 4.85 -26.10
C GLN A 665 34.59 5.51 -24.95
N ASP A 666 33.89 5.76 -23.84
CA ASP A 666 34.42 6.38 -22.64
C ASP A 666 33.85 5.66 -21.42
N SER A 667 34.71 5.03 -20.62
CA SER A 667 34.29 4.31 -19.43
C SER A 667 33.84 5.24 -18.30
N SER A 668 34.19 6.54 -18.35
CA SER A 668 33.73 7.52 -17.36
C SER A 668 32.26 7.90 -17.52
N GLU A 669 31.66 7.62 -18.68
CA GLU A 669 30.22 7.76 -18.91
C GLU A 669 29.42 6.53 -18.43
N LEU A 670 30.08 5.50 -17.88
CA LEU A 670 29.39 4.36 -17.30
C LEU A 670 28.78 4.70 -15.94
N GLY A 671 27.69 4.02 -15.62
CA GLY A 671 27.02 4.13 -14.34
C GLY A 671 25.74 3.30 -14.30
N LEU A 672 25.03 3.43 -13.19
CA LEU A 672 23.73 2.82 -12.94
C LEU A 672 22.62 3.90 -13.02
N PRO A 673 21.33 3.54 -13.25
CA PRO A 673 20.88 2.28 -13.80
C PRO A 673 21.33 2.09 -15.26
N ASN A 674 21.20 0.88 -15.77
CA ASN A 674 21.45 0.55 -17.18
C ASN A 674 20.61 -0.69 -17.58
N ALA A 675 20.93 -1.33 -18.70
CA ALA A 675 20.21 -2.53 -19.15
C ALA A 675 20.34 -3.71 -18.16
N TYR A 676 21.38 -3.77 -17.33
CA TYR A 676 21.68 -4.88 -16.44
C TYR A 676 21.40 -4.57 -14.97
N PHE A 677 21.25 -3.30 -14.60
CA PHE A 677 21.00 -2.85 -13.23
C PHE A 677 19.79 -1.91 -13.20
N PRO A 678 18.71 -2.24 -12.48
CA PRO A 678 17.43 -1.53 -12.58
C PRO A 678 17.28 -0.34 -11.61
N SER A 679 18.32 -0.01 -10.86
CA SER A 679 18.42 1.18 -10.00
C SER A 679 19.82 1.76 -10.13
N ASP A 680 20.00 3.03 -9.76
CA ASP A 680 21.32 3.64 -9.54
C ASP A 680 21.99 3.17 -8.24
N HIS A 681 21.25 2.47 -7.39
CA HIS A 681 21.74 1.82 -6.18
C HIS A 681 21.89 0.29 -6.32
N ILE A 682 22.66 -0.31 -5.41
CA ILE A 682 22.80 -1.77 -5.22
C ILE A 682 22.13 -2.18 -3.90
N ALA A 683 21.34 -3.25 -3.93
CA ALA A 683 20.68 -3.77 -2.74
C ALA A 683 21.69 -4.29 -1.70
N LEU A 684 21.55 -3.83 -0.46
CA LEU A 684 22.20 -4.41 0.71
C LEU A 684 21.38 -5.59 1.23
N VAL A 685 22.04 -6.70 1.57
CA VAL A 685 21.40 -7.91 2.10
C VAL A 685 22.25 -8.45 3.25
N ALA A 686 21.65 -8.54 4.42
CA ALA A 686 22.31 -8.99 5.65
C ALA A 686 21.49 -10.08 6.34
N ASP A 687 22.19 -11.09 6.83
CA ASP A 687 21.67 -12.21 7.59
C ASP A 687 22.07 -12.05 9.06
N PHE A 688 21.12 -12.24 9.96
CA PHE A 688 21.29 -12.09 11.39
C PHE A 688 20.89 -13.37 12.14
N SER A 689 21.44 -13.55 13.33
CA SER A 689 21.06 -14.57 14.30
C SER A 689 20.70 -13.94 15.65
N TRP A 690 20.02 -14.72 16.50
CA TRP A 690 19.73 -14.36 17.88
C TRP A 690 20.75 -15.01 18.84
N ASP A 691 21.41 -14.23 19.70
CA ASP A 691 22.40 -14.70 20.70
C ASP A 691 21.84 -15.79 21.63
N SER A 692 20.55 -15.70 21.97
CA SER A 692 19.87 -16.62 22.90
C SER A 692 19.87 -18.09 22.44
N LEU A 693 20.31 -18.37 21.22
CA LEU A 693 20.42 -19.70 20.65
C LEU A 693 21.77 -20.40 20.92
N GLU A 694 22.84 -19.66 21.25
CA GLU A 694 24.16 -20.25 21.51
C GLU A 694 24.21 -21.12 22.78
N HIS A 695 23.26 -20.94 23.71
CA HIS A 695 23.24 -21.66 25.00
C HIS A 695 22.47 -22.99 25.00
N THR A 696 22.05 -23.52 23.84
CA THR A 696 21.30 -24.79 23.77
C THR A 696 22.11 -25.99 23.30
N SER A 697 23.42 -25.83 23.09
CA SER A 697 24.34 -26.91 22.74
C SER A 697 25.48 -27.06 23.75
N GLU A 698 25.17 -27.54 24.95
CA GLU A 698 26.11 -28.23 25.84
C GLU A 698 25.53 -29.57 26.31
#